data_AF-A0A3B6VY87-F1
#
_entry.id   AF-A0A3B6VY87-F1
#
_cell.length_a   1.000
_cell.length_b   1.000
_cell.length_c   1.000
_cell.angle_alpha   90.00
_cell.angle_beta   90.00
_cell.angle_gamma   90.00
#
_symmetry.space_group_name_H-M   'P 1'
#
loop_
_entity.id
_entity.type
_entity.pdbx_description
1 polymer ?
#
loop_
_entity_poly.entity_id
_entity_poly.type
_entity_poly.pdbx_seq_one_letter_code
_entity_poly.pdbx_strand_id
1 'polypeptide(L)'
;MKNKKLFITIYSILIIIVFISVVLLNILGKKERIGYLSEFKLNIDKTLQINGLDIEETKKLFDLNDKLDVSSITNYIFTNNSITNYSYDFRIKYYSKVFRNSDIYGVYPNIDNILSNNGFIKEINIGESGSPFGNFISTKIIDTEKIDSINYKLKLKVYIWIIFIIVSLIGIFLVYKKLINKFNINKKLILRIYTIVSVLIVCVFVLFFILTKLNYKSNLQDLQLVAETKIGYLYQAKIVSSGLFSDNFIYDYAKKLSFDKKPDYIKYGYNLELTTAPDYDNRIGSVFNNDNGTFTVSNSTSWIGYGYNLELSKGERYIVTLEAKKISGNLNYAIKYDLNYWDDFTYIPNTDKMTDDYKIYISELEIKKDKISKHPSIQLRFPLGVFNVKYLKIEQELDNLYLKSGNTIVFTSSKEINDINDLGSINYKLNISLYFIILVFMIIISLSILYFSTNIINILNKFTNNLKNYIDFDNKDDLIIFLDNYQKYKISNILFIIYIIILAFIIFSINFVNGPNNDVFWCATNYDIFYNIYDFKGYFWQRGRHFADMLIVLSMRPFGTILINIFNIDPFKSLMLSKALFSVFYTFLTTFSVSLFVWTINNKKKYKLIFLLVSLYICNYTNIAYYVTLACYVGGFGFSMLVFYPMIYYFVYGKEILLFKNKNMHYMLYFLFLYFSTFSMEPTSTTLAGFSFFIILYLFIRNTNLFFDNNNRKPNFYILFILLSTIVLTLISFSLTAFFSGRGKWQSQRISNTTIMDSIINKFSSLSIFNKILILLGILYLVYLLFILLKSKKIIKENYIYFSISFTALFLILFFYSIDAPTIYAQLILLFTLLIIILLKNTNNKNIIFSLLSNFILFFLIFTMSLNLLKYHDNIMENSKTTFRDWSIVLQIYKDAYNNNLDEIVINKDDIERLKLGTIFYKPPKKGYGYDDDPNTHYNIMLSEFMQRYYINKYIPIIVFYD
;
A
#
# COMPACT_ATOMS: atom_id res chain seq x y z
N MET A 1 23.88 -34.00 -27.41
CA MET A 1 24.44 -33.12 -26.35
C MET A 1 25.85 -32.55 -26.66
N LYS A 2 26.30 -32.42 -27.93
CA LYS A 2 27.68 -31.99 -28.27
C LYS A 2 27.94 -30.47 -28.36
N ASN A 3 26.92 -29.61 -28.43
CA ASN A 3 27.12 -28.17 -28.75
C ASN A 3 27.09 -27.19 -27.55
N LYS A 4 26.97 -27.65 -26.29
CA LYS A 4 26.82 -26.76 -25.12
C LYS A 4 28.01 -25.81 -24.89
N LYS A 5 29.24 -26.25 -25.21
CA LYS A 5 30.46 -25.42 -25.07
C LYS A 5 30.49 -24.29 -26.11
N LEU A 6 30.03 -24.57 -27.34
CA LEU A 6 29.92 -23.62 -28.44
C LEU A 6 28.92 -22.51 -28.09
N PHE A 7 27.69 -22.88 -27.72
CA PHE A 7 26.64 -21.91 -27.35
C PHE A 7 27.05 -20.98 -26.22
N ILE A 8 27.68 -21.49 -25.16
CA ILE A 8 28.14 -20.65 -24.04
C ILE A 8 29.28 -19.72 -24.45
N THR A 9 30.19 -20.18 -25.31
CA THR A 9 31.26 -19.34 -25.84
C THR A 9 30.68 -18.21 -26.68
N ILE A 10 29.70 -18.53 -27.54
CA ILE A 10 28.93 -17.56 -28.33
C ILE A 10 28.19 -16.57 -27.41
N TYR A 11 27.48 -17.03 -26.38
CA TYR A 11 26.77 -16.15 -25.44
C TYR A 11 27.71 -15.24 -24.64
N SER A 12 28.85 -15.76 -24.19
CA SER A 12 29.83 -14.98 -23.42
C SER A 12 30.46 -13.90 -24.30
N ILE A 13 30.79 -14.25 -25.55
CA ILE A 13 31.28 -13.31 -26.56
C ILE A 13 30.19 -12.26 -26.87
N LEU A 14 28.93 -12.65 -27.04
CA LEU A 14 27.82 -11.73 -27.26
C LEU A 14 27.63 -10.74 -26.09
N ILE A 15 27.72 -11.19 -24.85
CA ILE A 15 27.61 -10.32 -23.66
C ILE A 15 28.76 -9.31 -23.63
N ILE A 16 29.99 -9.77 -23.88
CA ILE A 16 31.17 -8.90 -23.93
C ILE A 16 31.03 -7.89 -25.07
N ILE A 17 30.59 -8.33 -26.24
CA ILE A 17 30.32 -7.44 -27.38
C ILE A 17 29.27 -6.40 -27.00
N VAL A 18 28.14 -6.79 -26.42
CA VAL A 18 27.08 -5.86 -25.99
C VAL A 18 27.61 -4.87 -24.95
N PHE A 19 28.39 -5.33 -23.98
CA PHE A 19 29.02 -4.48 -22.97
C PHE A 19 29.93 -3.43 -23.61
N ILE A 20 30.86 -3.89 -24.45
CA ILE A 20 31.79 -3.03 -25.18
C ILE A 20 31.01 -2.06 -26.09
N SER A 21 29.97 -2.52 -26.77
CA SER A 21 29.11 -1.68 -27.61
C SER A 21 28.43 -0.59 -26.80
N VAL A 22 27.86 -0.88 -25.62
CA VAL A 22 27.21 0.13 -24.76
C VAL A 22 28.23 1.16 -24.26
N VAL A 23 29.41 0.71 -23.83
CA VAL A 23 30.50 1.60 -23.38
C VAL A 23 30.97 2.50 -24.53
N LEU A 24 31.23 1.93 -25.71
CA LEU A 24 31.62 2.68 -26.90
C LEU A 24 30.53 3.66 -27.31
N LEU A 25 29.27 3.24 -27.34
CA LEU A 25 28.14 4.13 -27.66
C LEU A 25 28.03 5.27 -26.64
N ASN A 26 28.27 5.03 -25.34
CA ASN A 26 28.23 6.09 -24.35
C ASN A 26 29.38 7.10 -24.54
N ILE A 27 30.60 6.62 -24.76
CA ILE A 27 31.78 7.47 -25.03
C ILE A 27 31.55 8.28 -26.30
N LEU A 28 31.10 7.63 -27.37
CA LEU A 28 30.79 8.27 -28.64
C LEU A 28 29.66 9.29 -28.48
N GLY A 29 28.65 9.01 -27.65
CA GLY A 29 27.52 9.93 -27.41
C GLY A 29 27.97 11.27 -26.81
N LYS A 30 28.94 11.23 -25.88
CA LYS A 30 29.46 12.43 -25.19
C LYS A 30 30.25 13.39 -26.07
N LYS A 31 30.74 12.93 -27.23
CA LYS A 31 31.48 13.78 -28.18
C LYS A 31 30.56 14.87 -28.74
N GLU A 32 31.00 16.12 -28.67
CA GLU A 32 30.31 17.25 -29.26
C GLU A 32 30.34 17.15 -30.79
N ARG A 33 29.22 17.48 -31.43
CA ARG A 33 29.01 17.36 -32.87
C ARG A 33 28.25 18.57 -33.39
N ILE A 34 28.34 18.76 -34.69
CA ILE A 34 27.70 19.86 -35.39
C ILE A 34 26.51 19.31 -36.18
N GLY A 35 25.39 19.99 -36.09
CA GLY A 35 24.15 19.76 -36.83
C GLY A 35 23.58 21.08 -37.32
N TYR A 36 22.30 21.08 -37.65
CA TYR A 36 21.61 22.27 -38.14
C TYR A 36 20.13 22.25 -37.73
N LEU A 37 19.53 23.42 -37.56
CA LEU A 37 18.08 23.55 -37.41
C LEU A 37 17.45 23.60 -38.81
N SER A 38 16.29 22.99 -38.98
CA SER A 38 15.54 22.98 -40.24
C SER A 38 14.08 22.63 -39.98
N GLU A 39 13.28 22.46 -41.04
CA GLU A 39 11.83 22.21 -40.94
C GLU A 39 11.15 23.35 -40.17
N PHE A 40 11.57 24.59 -40.42
CA PHE A 40 11.02 25.77 -39.76
C PHE A 40 9.54 25.91 -40.11
N LYS A 41 8.70 25.93 -39.08
CA LYS A 41 7.27 26.19 -39.22
C LYS A 41 6.90 27.38 -38.36
N LEU A 42 6.38 28.43 -38.98
CA LEU A 42 5.90 29.60 -38.26
C LEU A 42 4.76 29.20 -37.31
N ASN A 43 4.91 29.52 -36.04
CA ASN A 43 3.88 29.38 -35.04
C ASN A 43 3.07 30.68 -35.01
N ILE A 44 1.97 30.72 -35.76
CA ILE A 44 1.10 31.90 -35.92
C ILE A 44 0.65 32.44 -34.57
N ASP A 45 0.10 31.56 -33.73
CA ASP A 45 -0.47 31.92 -32.42
C ASP A 45 0.58 32.53 -31.52
N LYS A 46 1.75 31.87 -31.43
CA LYS A 46 2.84 32.36 -30.60
C LYS A 46 3.44 33.65 -31.15
N THR A 47 3.53 33.79 -32.48
CA THR A 47 4.03 35.01 -33.15
C THR A 47 3.10 36.20 -32.90
N LEU A 48 1.79 36.02 -33.00
CA LEU A 48 0.83 37.07 -32.67
C LEU A 48 0.93 37.44 -31.18
N GLN A 49 0.99 36.44 -30.31
CA GLN A 49 1.09 36.62 -28.86
C GLN A 49 2.32 37.44 -28.45
N ILE A 50 3.51 37.10 -28.95
CA ILE A 50 4.76 37.77 -28.55
C ILE A 50 4.89 39.19 -29.11
N ASN A 51 4.04 39.60 -30.06
CA ASN A 51 3.96 40.98 -30.55
C ASN A 51 2.72 41.73 -30.03
N GLY A 52 2.00 41.17 -29.04
CA GLY A 52 0.84 41.83 -28.42
C GLY A 52 -0.43 41.85 -29.27
N LEU A 53 -0.50 41.06 -30.34
CA LEU A 53 -1.69 40.94 -31.20
C LEU A 53 -2.66 39.89 -30.63
N ASP A 54 -3.97 40.09 -30.84
CA ASP A 54 -4.97 39.10 -30.40
C ASP A 54 -4.90 37.89 -31.31
N ILE A 55 -4.85 36.69 -30.75
CA ILE A 55 -4.81 35.49 -31.57
C ILE A 55 -6.18 35.24 -32.22
N GLU A 56 -7.29 35.40 -31.48
CA GLU A 56 -8.62 35.07 -31.96
C GLU A 56 -9.19 36.16 -32.88
N GLU A 57 -9.05 37.43 -32.51
CA GLU A 57 -9.51 38.57 -33.31
C GLU A 57 -8.76 38.63 -34.65
N THR A 58 -7.43 38.48 -34.62
CA THR A 58 -6.62 38.51 -35.84
C THR A 58 -6.93 37.32 -36.73
N LYS A 59 -7.12 36.11 -36.18
CA LYS A 59 -7.50 34.93 -36.98
C LYS A 59 -8.87 35.05 -37.64
N LYS A 60 -9.87 35.61 -36.94
CA LYS A 60 -11.21 35.84 -37.49
C LYS A 60 -11.19 36.70 -38.76
N LEU A 61 -10.23 37.63 -38.89
CA LEU A 61 -10.07 38.46 -40.09
C LEU A 61 -9.63 37.66 -41.33
N PHE A 62 -9.13 36.44 -41.14
CA PHE A 62 -8.65 35.55 -42.20
C PHE A 62 -9.45 34.23 -42.27
N ASP A 63 -10.60 34.16 -41.62
CA ASP A 63 -11.50 33.01 -41.71
C ASP A 63 -12.35 33.11 -42.99
N LEU A 64 -12.28 32.09 -43.84
CA LEU A 64 -13.12 31.92 -45.02
C LEU A 64 -13.95 30.63 -44.86
N ASN A 65 -15.28 30.75 -44.85
CA ASN A 65 -16.22 29.63 -44.66
C ASN A 65 -15.90 28.78 -43.41
N ASP A 66 -15.74 29.45 -42.26
CA ASP A 66 -15.40 28.84 -40.96
C ASP A 66 -14.08 28.04 -40.96
N LYS A 67 -13.14 28.38 -41.87
CA LYS A 67 -11.78 27.83 -41.92
C LYS A 67 -10.74 28.94 -42.06
N LEU A 68 -9.73 28.91 -41.20
CA LEU A 68 -8.61 29.84 -41.23
C LEU A 68 -7.78 29.69 -42.51
N ASP A 69 -7.69 30.76 -43.30
CA ASP A 69 -6.75 30.86 -44.42
C ASP A 69 -5.33 31.14 -43.89
N VAL A 70 -4.60 30.04 -43.67
CA VAL A 70 -3.22 30.04 -43.17
C VAL A 70 -2.28 30.84 -44.08
N SER A 71 -2.54 30.92 -45.40
CA SER A 71 -1.67 31.64 -46.33
C SER A 71 -1.80 33.15 -46.18
N SER A 72 -3.03 33.64 -46.08
CA SER A 72 -3.35 35.06 -45.92
C SER A 72 -2.85 35.62 -44.58
N ILE A 73 -3.07 34.89 -43.47
CA ILE A 73 -2.57 35.31 -42.15
C ILE A 73 -1.03 35.27 -42.06
N THR A 74 -0.39 34.30 -42.72
CA THR A 74 1.08 34.23 -42.76
C THR A 74 1.66 35.42 -43.54
N ASN A 75 1.03 35.78 -44.67
CA ASN A 75 1.42 36.97 -45.44
C ASN A 75 1.25 38.27 -44.64
N TYR A 76 0.14 38.39 -43.89
CA TYR A 76 -0.05 39.50 -42.95
C TYR A 76 1.06 39.57 -41.89
N ILE A 77 1.45 38.42 -41.31
CA ILE A 77 2.53 38.35 -40.32
C ILE A 77 3.87 38.84 -40.88
N PHE A 78 4.19 38.49 -42.13
CA PHE A 78 5.46 38.86 -42.75
C PHE A 78 5.52 40.29 -43.30
N THR A 79 4.36 40.89 -43.62
CA THR A 79 4.29 42.25 -44.23
C THR A 79 3.94 43.35 -43.23
N ASN A 80 3.45 43.01 -42.04
CA ASN A 80 3.09 43.99 -41.02
C ASN A 80 4.32 44.47 -40.23
N ASN A 81 4.68 45.74 -40.41
CA ASN A 81 5.81 46.39 -39.74
C ASN A 81 5.72 46.42 -38.19
N SER A 82 4.54 46.17 -37.61
CA SER A 82 4.36 46.11 -36.15
C SER A 82 4.81 44.77 -35.56
N ILE A 83 4.98 43.73 -36.38
CA ILE A 83 5.43 42.41 -35.95
C ILE A 83 6.95 42.36 -36.11
N THR A 84 7.67 42.33 -35.00
CA THR A 84 9.14 42.41 -34.96
C THR A 84 9.81 41.12 -34.47
N ASN A 85 9.04 40.22 -33.85
CA ASN A 85 9.53 38.92 -33.37
C ASN A 85 8.71 37.78 -33.98
N TYR A 86 9.36 36.70 -34.42
CA TYR A 86 8.73 35.57 -35.08
C TYR A 86 9.04 34.28 -34.33
N SER A 87 8.01 33.50 -34.01
CA SER A 87 8.18 32.20 -33.34
C SER A 87 8.17 31.09 -34.38
N TYR A 88 9.23 30.29 -34.42
CA TYR A 88 9.33 29.13 -35.32
C TYR A 88 9.49 27.84 -34.52
N ASP A 89 8.68 26.84 -34.85
CA ASP A 89 8.96 25.46 -34.50
C ASP A 89 10.06 24.93 -35.44
N PHE A 90 10.97 24.13 -34.92
CA PHE A 90 12.08 23.58 -35.69
C PHE A 90 12.38 22.13 -35.31
N ARG A 91 13.13 21.47 -36.19
CA ARG A 91 13.74 20.18 -35.94
C ARG A 91 15.25 20.24 -36.13
N ILE A 92 15.97 19.70 -35.15
CA ILE A 92 17.42 19.48 -35.25
C ILE A 92 17.66 18.32 -36.22
N LYS A 93 18.41 18.61 -37.27
CA LYS A 93 18.94 17.65 -38.23
C LYS A 93 20.45 17.52 -38.07
N TYR A 94 20.97 16.48 -38.71
CA TYR A 94 22.31 15.97 -38.48
C TYR A 94 22.98 15.74 -39.82
N TYR A 95 24.22 16.22 -39.98
CA TYR A 95 25.03 15.86 -41.16
C TYR A 95 25.43 14.38 -41.12
N SER A 96 25.59 13.81 -39.92
CA SER A 96 25.91 12.40 -39.73
C SER A 96 24.63 11.54 -39.75
N LYS A 97 24.65 10.48 -40.56
CA LYS A 97 23.56 9.47 -40.61
C LYS A 97 23.54 8.52 -39.40
N VAL A 98 24.65 8.40 -38.66
CA VAL A 98 24.83 7.41 -37.58
C VAL A 98 24.54 8.03 -36.20
N PHE A 99 25.19 9.16 -35.90
CA PHE A 99 25.04 9.87 -34.64
C PHE A 99 23.93 10.91 -34.73
N ARG A 100 22.70 10.49 -34.43
CA ARG A 100 21.50 11.31 -34.47
C ARG A 100 20.48 10.85 -33.41
N ASN A 101 19.47 11.68 -33.16
CA ASN A 101 18.29 11.21 -32.42
C ASN A 101 17.72 9.94 -33.07
N SER A 102 17.52 8.91 -32.25
CA SER A 102 17.21 7.54 -32.68
C SER A 102 16.62 6.74 -31.52
N ASP A 103 16.36 5.46 -31.74
CA ASP A 103 16.05 4.52 -30.67
C ASP A 103 17.26 4.22 -29.76
N ILE A 104 18.43 4.77 -30.06
CA ILE A 104 19.62 4.61 -29.22
C ILE A 104 19.90 5.92 -28.45
N TYR A 105 19.81 7.05 -29.15
CA TYR A 105 20.21 8.34 -28.60
C TYR A 105 19.07 9.34 -28.52
N GLY A 106 19.00 10.04 -27.39
CA GLY A 106 18.42 11.39 -27.30
C GLY A 106 19.44 12.45 -27.73
N VAL A 107 18.96 13.58 -28.24
CA VAL A 107 19.78 14.71 -28.69
C VAL A 107 19.68 15.87 -27.72
N TYR A 108 20.81 16.51 -27.45
CA TYR A 108 20.95 17.61 -26.51
C TYR A 108 21.78 18.72 -27.17
N PRO A 109 21.16 19.68 -27.87
CA PRO A 109 21.86 20.85 -28.39
C PRO A 109 22.39 21.74 -27.25
N ASN A 110 23.45 22.47 -27.55
CA ASN A 110 24.02 23.47 -26.66
C ASN A 110 23.32 24.81 -26.91
N ILE A 111 22.35 25.15 -26.05
CA ILE A 111 21.51 26.34 -26.19
C ILE A 111 22.35 27.63 -26.20
N ASP A 112 23.31 27.76 -25.30
CA ASP A 112 24.15 28.96 -25.16
C ASP A 112 24.98 29.21 -26.43
N ASN A 113 25.45 28.16 -27.08
CA ASN A 113 26.18 28.24 -28.35
C ASN A 113 25.27 28.69 -29.50
N ILE A 114 24.01 28.25 -29.52
CA ILE A 114 23.05 28.65 -30.56
C ILE A 114 22.73 30.14 -30.45
N LEU A 115 22.46 30.62 -29.23
CA LEU A 115 22.12 32.02 -28.96
C LEU A 115 23.30 32.96 -29.25
N SER A 116 24.51 32.57 -28.83
CA SER A 116 25.72 33.36 -29.08
C SER A 116 26.11 33.44 -30.56
N ASN A 117 25.96 32.36 -31.33
CA ASN A 117 26.32 32.33 -32.75
C ASN A 117 25.24 32.89 -33.68
N ASN A 118 23.99 33.01 -33.21
CA ASN A 118 22.87 33.50 -34.00
C ASN A 118 22.18 34.65 -33.25
N GLY A 119 22.79 35.84 -33.27
CA GLY A 119 22.30 37.02 -32.55
C GLY A 119 20.90 37.53 -32.97
N PHE A 120 20.30 36.95 -34.02
CA PHE A 120 18.90 37.18 -34.38
C PHE A 120 17.92 36.27 -33.61
N ILE A 121 18.39 35.20 -32.97
CA ILE A 121 17.58 34.30 -32.12
C ILE A 121 17.64 34.82 -30.68
N LYS A 122 16.50 35.23 -30.12
CA LYS A 122 16.40 35.77 -28.76
C LYS A 122 16.24 34.70 -27.70
N GLU A 123 15.47 33.66 -28.02
CA GLU A 123 15.12 32.59 -27.07
C GLU A 123 14.98 31.29 -27.84
N ILE A 124 15.40 30.17 -27.25
CA ILE A 124 15.25 28.84 -27.81
C ILE A 124 14.83 27.85 -26.72
N ASN A 125 13.72 27.15 -26.94
CA ASN A 125 13.22 26.12 -26.05
C ASN A 125 13.17 24.78 -26.78
N ILE A 126 13.74 23.76 -26.14
CA ILE A 126 13.65 22.37 -26.61
C ILE A 126 12.41 21.77 -25.95
N GLY A 127 11.68 20.91 -26.67
CA GLY A 127 10.53 20.21 -26.11
C GLY A 127 10.91 19.21 -25.01
N GLU A 128 10.55 17.94 -25.18
CA GLU A 128 10.96 16.90 -24.21
C GLU A 128 12.48 16.73 -24.16
N SER A 129 13.03 16.50 -22.96
CA SER A 129 14.47 16.29 -22.77
C SER A 129 14.99 15.13 -23.63
N GLY A 130 15.86 15.43 -24.60
CA GLY A 130 16.37 14.45 -25.57
C GLY A 130 15.62 14.39 -26.91
N SER A 131 14.58 15.21 -27.09
CA SER A 131 13.81 15.36 -28.34
C SER A 131 14.58 16.15 -29.40
N PRO A 132 14.41 15.84 -30.70
CA PRO A 132 14.97 16.64 -31.78
C PRO A 132 14.11 17.87 -32.12
N PHE A 133 12.97 18.07 -31.45
CA PHE A 133 12.03 19.14 -31.74
C PHE A 133 12.09 20.25 -30.68
N GLY A 134 11.95 21.49 -31.12
CA GLY A 134 11.92 22.68 -30.27
C GLY A 134 11.30 23.87 -30.99
N ASN A 135 11.31 25.03 -30.34
CA ASN A 135 10.91 26.30 -30.92
C ASN A 135 11.87 27.43 -30.52
N PHE A 136 11.97 28.47 -31.34
CA PHE A 136 12.76 29.65 -31.04
C PHE A 136 12.05 30.93 -31.47
N ILE A 137 12.44 32.05 -30.85
CA ILE A 137 12.00 33.39 -31.20
C ILE A 137 13.11 34.10 -31.96
N SER A 138 12.80 34.59 -33.16
CA SER A 138 13.73 35.32 -34.04
C SER A 138 13.28 36.76 -34.26
N THR A 139 14.23 37.70 -34.33
CA THR A 139 13.97 39.09 -34.74
C THR A 139 13.94 39.28 -36.25
N LYS A 140 14.16 38.21 -37.01
CA LYS A 140 14.19 38.20 -38.47
C LYS A 140 13.29 37.09 -39.01
N ILE A 141 12.64 37.35 -40.14
CA ILE A 141 11.93 36.33 -40.90
C ILE A 141 12.95 35.30 -41.39
N ILE A 142 12.69 34.02 -41.13
CA ILE A 142 13.56 32.93 -41.57
C ILE A 142 13.05 32.42 -42.92
N ASP A 143 13.75 32.82 -43.98
CA ASP A 143 13.50 32.37 -45.36
C ASP A 143 14.58 31.37 -45.85
N THR A 144 15.46 30.97 -44.92
CA THR A 144 16.51 29.97 -45.19
C THR A 144 16.03 28.58 -44.81
N GLU A 145 16.34 27.58 -45.64
CA GLU A 145 15.98 26.18 -45.37
C GLU A 145 16.63 25.60 -44.10
N LYS A 146 17.76 26.16 -43.66
CA LYS A 146 18.52 25.68 -42.49
C LYS A 146 19.32 26.78 -41.79
N ILE A 147 19.52 26.59 -40.48
CA ILE A 147 20.49 27.34 -39.65
C ILE A 147 21.59 26.35 -39.26
N ASP A 148 22.76 26.52 -39.86
CA ASP A 148 23.90 25.61 -39.69
C ASP A 148 24.67 25.82 -38.37
N SER A 149 25.67 24.99 -38.12
CA SER A 149 26.63 25.12 -37.01
C SER A 149 26.04 24.97 -35.60
N ILE A 150 25.06 24.08 -35.44
CA ILE A 150 24.43 23.80 -34.15
C ILE A 150 25.20 22.71 -33.40
N ASN A 151 25.86 23.09 -32.31
CA ASN A 151 26.55 22.11 -31.46
C ASN A 151 25.55 21.28 -30.65
N TYR A 152 25.72 19.95 -30.65
CA TYR A 152 24.92 19.04 -29.85
C TYR A 152 25.73 17.84 -29.33
N LYS A 153 25.22 17.22 -28.26
CA LYS A 153 25.67 15.95 -27.70
C LYS A 153 24.55 14.93 -27.74
N LEU A 154 24.91 13.65 -27.66
CA LEU A 154 23.96 12.55 -27.63
C LEU A 154 24.04 11.83 -26.28
N LYS A 155 22.89 11.41 -25.75
CA LYS A 155 22.84 10.57 -24.54
C LYS A 155 22.02 9.32 -24.80
N LEU A 156 22.45 8.19 -24.24
CA LEU A 156 21.71 6.94 -24.35
C LEU A 156 20.35 7.06 -23.65
N LYS A 157 19.29 6.61 -24.31
CA LYS A 157 17.95 6.58 -23.71
C LYS A 157 17.87 5.57 -22.57
N VAL A 158 17.01 5.85 -21.59
CA VAL A 158 16.91 5.11 -20.31
C VAL A 158 16.66 3.61 -20.51
N TYR A 159 15.81 3.22 -21.47
CA TYR A 159 15.51 1.80 -21.70
C TYR A 159 16.71 0.97 -22.19
N ILE A 160 17.75 1.59 -22.76
CA ILE A 160 18.97 0.87 -23.19
C ILE A 160 19.75 0.41 -21.97
N TRP A 161 19.80 1.23 -20.92
CA TRP A 161 20.36 0.85 -19.63
C TRP A 161 19.57 -0.31 -19.00
N ILE A 162 18.25 -0.29 -19.12
CA ILE A 162 17.38 -1.37 -18.64
C ILE A 162 17.68 -2.69 -19.38
N ILE A 163 17.75 -2.66 -20.72
CA ILE A 163 18.07 -3.83 -21.54
C ILE A 163 19.46 -4.39 -21.19
N PHE A 164 20.45 -3.51 -21.04
CA PHE A 164 21.81 -3.88 -20.67
C PHE A 164 21.88 -4.57 -19.29
N ILE A 165 21.13 -4.08 -18.31
CA ILE A 165 21.01 -4.70 -16.98
C ILE A 165 20.39 -6.09 -17.09
N ILE A 166 19.31 -6.25 -17.85
CA ILE A 166 18.64 -7.55 -18.04
C ILE A 166 19.59 -8.57 -18.69
N VAL A 167 20.28 -8.18 -19.77
CA VAL A 167 21.24 -9.06 -20.46
C VAL A 167 22.41 -9.44 -19.55
N SER A 168 22.91 -8.49 -18.75
CA SER A 168 23.98 -8.73 -17.78
C SER A 168 23.56 -9.71 -16.68
N LEU A 169 22.33 -9.60 -16.16
CA LEU A 169 21.77 -10.53 -15.17
C LEU A 169 21.64 -11.95 -15.74
N ILE A 170 21.16 -12.08 -16.99
CA ILE A 170 21.09 -13.37 -17.69
C ILE A 170 22.50 -13.96 -17.87
N GLY A 171 23.47 -13.11 -18.24
CA GLY A 171 24.88 -13.50 -18.39
C GLY A 171 25.49 -14.02 -17.09
N ILE A 172 25.31 -13.29 -15.99
CA ILE A 172 25.77 -13.69 -14.65
C ILE A 172 25.14 -15.04 -14.26
N PHE A 173 23.84 -15.23 -14.49
CA PHE A 173 23.15 -16.49 -14.21
C PHE A 173 23.75 -17.68 -15.00
N LEU A 174 24.10 -17.48 -16.27
CA LEU A 174 24.69 -18.51 -17.12
C LEU A 174 26.13 -18.85 -16.72
N VAL A 175 26.95 -17.84 -16.40
CA VAL A 175 28.33 -18.03 -15.90
C VAL A 175 28.30 -18.74 -14.55
N TYR A 176 27.40 -18.33 -13.66
CA TYR A 176 27.20 -18.92 -12.34
C TYR A 176 26.89 -20.43 -12.42
N LYS A 177 25.94 -20.82 -13.28
CA LYS A 177 25.59 -22.23 -13.52
C LYS A 177 26.80 -23.08 -13.96
N LYS A 178 27.74 -22.50 -14.72
CA LYS A 178 28.95 -23.19 -15.19
C LYS A 178 30.05 -23.24 -14.13
N LEU A 179 30.22 -22.19 -13.32
CA LEU A 179 31.19 -22.17 -12.21
C LEU A 179 30.86 -23.23 -11.15
N ILE A 180 29.59 -23.40 -10.79
CA ILE A 180 29.14 -24.48 -9.90
C ILE A 180 29.49 -25.85 -10.48
N ASN A 181 29.27 -26.04 -11.78
CA ASN A 181 29.53 -27.32 -12.45
C ASN A 181 31.02 -27.63 -12.64
N LYS A 182 31.89 -26.61 -12.74
CA LYS A 182 33.32 -26.77 -13.02
C LYS A 182 34.18 -26.94 -11.77
N PHE A 183 33.88 -26.21 -10.69
CA PHE A 183 34.82 -26.12 -9.57
C PHE A 183 34.54 -27.04 -8.39
N ASN A 184 33.46 -27.85 -8.42
CA ASN A 184 33.07 -28.72 -7.31
C ASN A 184 33.13 -28.00 -5.93
N ILE A 185 32.93 -26.67 -5.92
CA ILE A 185 33.11 -25.81 -4.75
C ILE A 185 32.12 -26.27 -3.69
N ASN A 186 32.61 -26.33 -2.44
CA ASN A 186 31.80 -26.71 -1.30
C ASN A 186 30.54 -25.83 -1.24
N LYS A 187 29.39 -26.44 -1.51
CA LYS A 187 28.11 -25.76 -1.72
C LYS A 187 27.62 -25.01 -0.48
N LYS A 188 28.05 -25.44 0.71
CA LYS A 188 27.83 -24.70 1.97
C LYS A 188 28.61 -23.38 2.01
N LEU A 189 29.78 -23.32 1.39
CA LEU A 189 30.62 -22.12 1.33
C LEU A 189 30.02 -21.08 0.37
N ILE A 190 29.43 -21.50 -0.75
CA ILE A 190 28.68 -20.62 -1.67
C ILE A 190 27.45 -20.02 -0.98
N LEU A 191 26.66 -20.85 -0.28
CA LEU A 191 25.50 -20.37 0.51
C LEU A 191 25.95 -19.35 1.57
N ARG A 192 27.08 -19.59 2.25
CA ARG A 192 27.67 -18.64 3.20
C ARG A 192 28.11 -17.34 2.52
N ILE A 193 28.73 -17.41 1.34
CA ILE A 193 29.11 -16.21 0.57
C ILE A 193 27.87 -15.41 0.20
N TYR A 194 26.79 -16.05 -0.27
CA TYR A 194 25.55 -15.33 -0.56
C TYR A 194 24.97 -14.63 0.67
N THR A 195 24.93 -15.33 1.81
CA THR A 195 24.46 -14.72 3.06
C THR A 195 25.34 -13.56 3.49
N ILE A 196 26.67 -13.67 3.34
CA ILE A 196 27.62 -12.61 3.69
C ILE A 196 27.45 -11.41 2.75
N VAL A 197 27.34 -11.65 1.43
CA VAL A 197 27.14 -10.59 0.43
C VAL A 197 25.79 -9.90 0.63
N SER A 198 24.72 -10.63 0.94
CA SER A 198 23.42 -10.02 1.25
C SER A 198 23.47 -9.17 2.52
N VAL A 199 24.16 -9.64 3.56
CA VAL A 199 24.35 -8.87 4.80
C VAL A 199 25.18 -7.61 4.52
N LEU A 200 26.27 -7.72 3.74
CA LEU A 200 27.09 -6.58 3.34
C LEU A 200 26.29 -5.53 2.56
N ILE A 201 25.44 -5.94 1.62
CA ILE A 201 24.57 -5.02 0.87
C ILE A 201 23.61 -4.29 1.81
N VAL A 202 23.01 -5.00 2.77
CA VAL A 202 22.15 -4.38 3.78
C VAL A 202 22.95 -3.42 4.66
N CYS A 203 24.16 -3.79 5.09
CA CYS A 203 25.04 -2.90 5.86
C CYS A 203 25.43 -1.63 5.08
N VAL A 204 25.76 -1.77 3.79
CA VAL A 204 26.08 -0.63 2.91
C VAL A 204 24.86 0.26 2.73
N PHE A 205 23.66 -0.32 2.56
CA PHE A 205 22.42 0.44 2.50
C PHE A 205 22.13 1.19 3.80
N VAL A 206 22.30 0.53 4.95
CA VAL A 206 22.17 1.17 6.28
C VAL A 206 23.19 2.28 6.44
N LEU A 207 24.43 2.10 5.97
CA LEU A 207 25.46 3.14 6.00
C LEU A 207 25.06 4.36 5.16
N PHE A 208 24.60 4.15 3.92
CA PHE A 208 24.08 5.24 3.09
C PHE A 208 22.84 5.89 3.72
N PHE A 209 22.00 5.13 4.42
CA PHE A 209 20.88 5.67 5.16
C PHE A 209 21.33 6.53 6.36
N ILE A 210 22.31 6.11 7.14
CA ILE A 210 22.85 6.91 8.25
C ILE A 210 23.41 8.23 7.74
N LEU A 211 24.11 8.21 6.59
CA LEU A 211 24.65 9.42 5.96
C LEU A 211 23.56 10.45 5.59
N THR A 212 22.29 10.05 5.42
CA THR A 212 21.18 11.01 5.21
C THR A 212 20.87 11.87 6.43
N LYS A 213 21.25 11.43 7.64
CA LYS A 213 20.96 12.14 8.89
C LYS A 213 21.95 13.26 9.20
N LEU A 214 23.09 13.29 8.51
CA LEU A 214 24.11 14.31 8.65
C LEU A 214 23.70 15.62 7.96
N ASN A 215 24.19 16.74 8.48
CA ASN A 215 24.07 18.05 7.83
C ASN A 215 25.33 18.30 6.99
N TYR A 216 25.13 18.69 5.74
CA TYR A 216 26.19 18.98 4.77
C TYR A 216 26.21 20.47 4.43
N LYS A 217 27.38 21.00 4.04
CA LYS A 217 27.58 22.39 3.64
C LYS A 217 27.82 22.49 2.14
N SER A 218 27.16 23.45 1.49
CA SER A 218 27.36 23.78 0.07
C SER A 218 27.32 25.28 -0.14
N ASN A 219 27.97 25.74 -1.21
CA ASN A 219 27.86 27.11 -1.67
C ASN A 219 26.72 27.23 -2.70
N LEU A 220 26.26 28.46 -2.89
CA LEU A 220 25.36 28.83 -3.95
C LEU A 220 26.13 29.22 -5.21
N GLN A 221 25.54 28.98 -6.38
CA GLN A 221 26.01 29.50 -7.67
C GLN A 221 24.81 30.02 -8.49
N ASP A 222 25.09 30.65 -9.64
CA ASP A 222 24.08 31.17 -10.57
C ASP A 222 23.06 32.11 -9.91
N LEU A 223 23.53 33.17 -9.24
CA LEU A 223 22.63 34.20 -8.68
C LEU A 223 21.95 34.97 -9.82
N GLN A 224 20.63 34.91 -9.87
CA GLN A 224 19.81 35.61 -10.84
C GLN A 224 18.81 36.51 -10.11
N LEU A 225 18.75 37.79 -10.49
CA LEU A 225 17.70 38.70 -10.05
C LEU A 225 16.41 38.37 -10.81
N VAL A 226 15.33 38.08 -10.07
CA VAL A 226 14.02 37.69 -10.62
C VAL A 226 13.07 38.89 -10.68
N ALA A 227 13.05 39.74 -9.64
CA ALA A 227 12.21 40.92 -9.58
C ALA A 227 12.74 41.97 -8.60
N GLU A 228 12.48 43.25 -8.86
CA GLU A 228 12.71 44.36 -7.94
C GLU A 228 11.36 44.86 -7.41
N THR A 229 11.25 45.05 -6.09
CA THR A 229 10.03 45.51 -5.42
C THR A 229 10.36 46.59 -4.40
N LYS A 230 9.37 47.37 -3.95
CA LYS A 230 9.58 48.42 -2.93
C LYS A 230 10.17 47.90 -1.62
N ILE A 231 9.96 46.61 -1.32
CA ILE A 231 10.45 45.96 -0.10
C ILE A 231 11.77 45.20 -0.29
N GLY A 232 12.33 45.19 -1.50
CA GLY A 232 13.63 44.58 -1.81
C GLY A 232 13.70 43.85 -3.15
N TYR A 233 14.80 43.10 -3.31
CA TYR A 233 15.22 42.37 -4.51
C TYR A 233 14.97 40.86 -4.34
N LEU A 234 14.26 40.25 -5.28
CA LEU A 234 14.01 38.81 -5.31
C LEU A 234 15.11 38.11 -6.10
N TYR A 235 15.81 37.16 -5.47
CA TYR A 235 16.89 36.39 -6.10
C TYR A 235 16.56 34.90 -6.19
N GLN A 236 17.08 34.28 -7.24
CA GLN A 236 17.14 32.84 -7.44
C GLN A 236 18.59 32.38 -7.52
N ALA A 237 18.94 31.26 -6.89
CA ALA A 237 20.29 30.69 -6.93
C ALA A 237 20.24 29.16 -6.95
N LYS A 238 21.28 28.49 -7.44
CA LYS A 238 21.41 27.02 -7.45
C LYS A 238 22.32 26.49 -6.35
N ILE A 239 21.97 25.32 -5.82
CA ILE A 239 22.83 24.57 -4.92
C ILE A 239 23.78 23.69 -5.73
N VAL A 240 25.09 23.95 -5.56
CA VAL A 240 26.14 23.18 -6.23
C VAL A 240 27.03 22.53 -5.19
N SER A 241 26.78 21.24 -4.94
CA SER A 241 27.68 20.40 -4.17
C SER A 241 28.34 19.36 -5.08
N SER A 242 29.56 18.94 -4.72
CA SER A 242 30.36 18.00 -5.51
C SER A 242 30.54 16.67 -4.77
N GLY A 243 30.64 15.58 -5.52
CA GLY A 243 30.93 14.24 -4.99
C GLY A 243 29.70 13.40 -4.65
N LEU A 244 29.84 12.51 -3.65
CA LEU A 244 28.81 11.55 -3.24
C LEU A 244 27.62 12.21 -2.53
N PHE A 245 27.81 13.40 -1.95
CA PHE A 245 26.83 14.10 -1.12
C PHE A 245 26.05 15.18 -1.89
N SER A 246 25.93 15.02 -3.20
CA SER A 246 25.11 15.85 -4.08
C SER A 246 23.86 15.12 -4.54
N ASP A 247 22.94 15.86 -5.16
CA ASP A 247 21.89 15.24 -5.97
C ASP A 247 22.53 14.36 -7.06
N ASN A 248 22.24 13.06 -7.01
CA ASN A 248 22.81 12.03 -7.87
C ASN A 248 21.95 10.75 -7.85
N PHE A 249 22.48 9.65 -8.40
CA PHE A 249 21.72 8.39 -8.44
C PHE A 249 21.40 7.81 -7.06
N ILE A 250 22.19 8.09 -6.01
CA ILE A 250 22.02 7.56 -4.65
C ILE A 250 21.17 8.50 -3.80
N TYR A 251 21.37 9.80 -3.91
CA TYR A 251 20.74 10.80 -3.05
C TYR A 251 20.04 11.90 -3.84
N ASP A 252 18.92 12.37 -3.29
CA ASP A 252 18.29 13.63 -3.65
C ASP A 252 18.54 14.64 -2.52
N TYR A 253 18.58 15.94 -2.81
CA TYR A 253 18.59 16.94 -1.73
C TYR A 253 17.27 16.89 -0.94
N ALA A 254 17.37 17.03 0.38
CA ALA A 254 16.19 17.25 1.20
C ALA A 254 15.58 18.62 0.86
N LYS A 255 14.24 18.68 0.84
CA LYS A 255 13.52 19.90 0.45
C LYS A 255 13.82 21.10 1.35
N LYS A 256 14.06 20.88 2.65
CA LYS A 256 14.32 21.95 3.62
C LYS A 256 15.82 22.21 3.76
N LEU A 257 16.17 23.49 3.70
CA LEU A 257 17.53 24.01 3.74
C LEU A 257 17.64 25.10 4.81
N SER A 258 18.86 25.50 5.14
CA SER A 258 19.11 26.62 6.06
C SER A 258 20.45 27.25 5.78
N PHE A 259 20.57 28.57 5.90
CA PHE A 259 21.90 29.19 5.88
C PHE A 259 22.65 28.89 7.18
N ASP A 260 23.97 28.81 7.11
CA ASP A 260 24.82 28.63 8.30
C ASP A 260 24.82 29.88 9.19
N LYS A 261 24.80 31.05 8.55
CA LYS A 261 24.46 32.34 9.17
C LYS A 261 23.53 33.07 8.23
N LYS A 262 22.27 33.23 8.64
CA LYS A 262 21.29 34.01 7.89
C LYS A 262 21.63 35.49 8.02
N PRO A 263 21.92 36.23 6.94
CA PRO A 263 22.08 37.68 7.01
C PRO A 263 20.73 38.36 7.33
N ASP A 264 20.74 39.38 8.19
CA ASP A 264 19.53 40.07 8.65
C ASP A 264 18.73 40.74 7.52
N TYR A 265 19.40 41.09 6.42
CA TYR A 265 18.79 41.70 5.25
C TYR A 265 18.06 40.69 4.34
N ILE A 266 18.10 39.38 4.63
CA ILE A 266 17.50 38.32 3.82
C ILE A 266 16.25 37.76 4.48
N LYS A 267 15.18 37.58 3.70
CA LYS A 267 13.99 36.81 4.07
C LYS A 267 13.87 35.61 3.13
N TYR A 268 13.63 34.42 3.69
CA TYR A 268 13.55 33.21 2.86
C TYR A 268 12.24 33.17 2.07
N GLY A 269 12.33 32.69 0.83
CA GLY A 269 11.19 32.62 -0.06
C GLY A 269 10.78 33.97 -0.65
N TYR A 270 9.51 34.03 -1.04
CA TYR A 270 8.93 35.21 -1.68
C TYR A 270 8.43 36.20 -0.64
N ASN A 271 8.93 37.42 -0.73
CA ASN A 271 8.42 38.57 -0.01
C ASN A 271 8.32 39.71 -1.03
N LEU A 272 7.14 39.89 -1.60
CA LEU A 272 6.93 40.79 -2.73
C LEU A 272 5.93 41.87 -2.38
N GLU A 273 6.19 43.09 -2.85
CA GLU A 273 5.21 44.17 -2.86
C GLU A 273 5.05 44.67 -4.30
N LEU A 274 3.92 44.31 -4.89
CA LEU A 274 3.56 44.64 -6.26
C LEU A 274 2.73 45.94 -6.21
N THR A 275 3.32 47.01 -6.74
CA THR A 275 2.70 48.35 -6.78
C THR A 275 2.39 48.83 -8.19
N THR A 276 2.78 48.04 -9.19
CA THR A 276 2.55 48.30 -10.60
C THR A 276 1.38 47.47 -11.10
N ALA A 277 0.79 47.90 -12.20
CA ALA A 277 -0.17 47.16 -12.99
C ALA A 277 0.36 45.74 -13.30
N PRO A 278 -0.51 44.71 -13.28
CA PRO A 278 -0.15 43.34 -13.65
C PRO A 278 0.37 43.20 -15.09
N ASP A 279 1.27 42.25 -15.32
CA ASP A 279 1.93 42.00 -16.63
C ASP A 279 0.94 41.57 -17.74
N TYR A 280 -0.21 41.01 -17.34
CA TYR A 280 -1.26 40.52 -18.22
C TYR A 280 -2.62 41.13 -17.87
N ASP A 281 -3.31 41.65 -18.88
CA ASP A 281 -4.69 42.15 -18.82
C ASP A 281 -5.53 41.50 -19.96
N ASN A 282 -6.77 41.12 -19.66
CA ASN A 282 -7.74 40.64 -20.63
C ASN A 282 -8.54 41.84 -21.19
N ARG A 283 -8.61 41.99 -22.53
CA ARG A 283 -9.13 43.15 -23.31
C ARG A 283 -10.52 43.72 -22.97
N ILE A 284 -11.24 43.15 -22.01
CA ILE A 284 -12.59 43.56 -21.57
C ILE A 284 -12.53 44.42 -20.28
N GLY A 285 -11.37 44.46 -19.62
CA GLY A 285 -11.04 45.38 -18.51
C GLY A 285 -9.92 46.36 -18.92
N SER A 286 -9.65 47.33 -18.06
CA SER A 286 -8.51 48.24 -18.23
C SER A 286 -7.76 48.40 -16.92
N VAL A 287 -6.45 48.14 -16.93
CA VAL A 287 -5.55 48.47 -15.83
C VAL A 287 -4.46 49.43 -16.27
N PHE A 288 -4.20 50.44 -15.45
CA PHE A 288 -3.14 51.40 -15.69
C PHE A 288 -2.51 51.86 -14.38
N ASN A 289 -1.22 52.20 -14.46
CA ASN A 289 -0.48 52.81 -13.36
C ASN A 289 -0.91 54.28 -13.21
N ASN A 290 -1.01 54.73 -11.97
CA ASN A 290 -1.23 56.13 -11.63
C ASN A 290 0.11 56.78 -11.21
N ASP A 291 0.22 58.10 -11.38
CA ASP A 291 1.45 58.86 -11.05
C ASP A 291 1.84 58.81 -9.57
N ASN A 292 0.90 58.48 -8.68
CA ASN A 292 1.12 58.35 -7.24
C ASN A 292 1.64 56.95 -6.83
N GLY A 293 1.99 56.09 -7.79
CA GLY A 293 2.53 54.75 -7.54
C GLY A 293 1.50 53.73 -7.05
N THR A 294 0.22 53.97 -7.32
CA THR A 294 -0.87 52.97 -7.23
C THR A 294 -1.32 52.57 -8.63
N PHE A 295 -2.14 51.53 -8.78
CA PHE A 295 -2.74 51.20 -10.07
C PHE A 295 -4.27 51.14 -9.98
N THR A 296 -4.93 51.50 -11.06
CA THR A 296 -6.40 51.49 -11.16
C THR A 296 -6.84 50.32 -12.02
N VAL A 297 -7.85 49.59 -11.53
CA VAL A 297 -8.52 48.49 -12.24
C VAL A 297 -9.94 48.91 -12.55
N SER A 298 -10.31 48.94 -13.83
CA SER A 298 -11.67 49.27 -14.29
C SER A 298 -12.26 48.11 -15.09
N ASN A 299 -13.30 47.50 -14.51
CA ASN A 299 -13.95 46.31 -15.03
C ASN A 299 -15.38 46.57 -15.50
N SER A 300 -15.62 46.34 -16.79
CA SER A 300 -16.93 46.41 -17.42
C SER A 300 -17.74 45.10 -17.29
N THR A 301 -17.08 44.00 -16.93
CA THR A 301 -17.69 42.68 -16.68
C THR A 301 -17.09 42.06 -15.41
N SER A 302 -17.82 41.14 -14.78
CA SER A 302 -17.29 40.41 -13.63
C SER A 302 -16.27 39.35 -14.07
N TRP A 303 -15.25 39.11 -13.23
CA TRP A 303 -14.29 38.00 -13.35
C TRP A 303 -13.15 38.14 -14.36
N ILE A 304 -12.84 39.37 -14.79
CA ILE A 304 -11.64 39.65 -15.60
C ILE A 304 -10.39 39.35 -14.76
N GLY A 305 -9.49 38.53 -15.33
CA GLY A 305 -8.27 38.08 -14.69
C GLY A 305 -7.07 38.92 -15.11
N TYR A 306 -6.31 39.34 -14.12
CA TYR A 306 -5.06 40.06 -14.22
C TYR A 306 -3.96 39.21 -13.62
N GLY A 307 -2.76 39.20 -14.21
CA GLY A 307 -1.72 38.32 -13.69
C GLY A 307 -0.31 38.85 -13.75
N TYR A 308 0.51 38.35 -12.83
CA TYR A 308 1.96 38.57 -12.79
C TYR A 308 2.68 37.29 -13.21
N ASN A 309 3.72 37.45 -14.02
CA ASN A 309 4.55 36.34 -14.51
C ASN A 309 5.62 35.94 -13.47
N LEU A 310 5.17 35.64 -12.26
CA LEU A 310 6.04 35.28 -11.15
C LEU A 310 5.58 33.96 -10.52
N GLU A 311 6.38 32.91 -10.71
CA GLU A 311 6.07 31.56 -10.25
C GLU A 311 6.41 31.41 -8.77
N LEU A 312 5.42 31.05 -7.95
CA LEU A 312 5.55 30.74 -6.53
C LEU A 312 5.64 29.23 -6.30
N SER A 313 6.01 28.80 -5.10
CA SER A 313 6.37 27.41 -4.84
C SER A 313 5.33 26.59 -4.09
N LYS A 314 5.15 25.34 -4.52
CA LYS A 314 4.21 24.39 -3.92
C LYS A 314 4.53 24.02 -2.47
N GLY A 315 3.48 23.84 -1.67
CA GLY A 315 3.55 23.31 -0.31
C GLY A 315 3.98 24.33 0.72
N GLU A 316 4.03 25.60 0.32
CA GLU A 316 4.25 26.75 1.18
C GLU A 316 2.93 27.51 1.35
N ARG A 317 2.74 28.04 2.56
CA ARG A 317 1.65 28.96 2.86
C ARG A 317 2.12 30.38 2.62
N TYR A 318 1.29 31.14 1.92
CA TYR A 318 1.53 32.54 1.60
C TYR A 318 0.42 33.39 2.20
N ILE A 319 0.82 34.50 2.80
CA ILE A 319 -0.05 35.59 3.25
C ILE A 319 -0.12 36.60 2.10
N VAL A 320 -1.33 36.85 1.62
CA VAL A 320 -1.62 37.85 0.60
C VAL A 320 -2.32 39.03 1.24
N THR A 321 -1.67 40.20 1.19
CA THR A 321 -2.20 41.45 1.72
C THR A 321 -2.48 42.42 0.58
N LEU A 322 -3.72 42.86 0.45
CA LEU A 322 -4.17 43.82 -0.55
C LEU A 322 -4.59 45.12 0.14
N GLU A 323 -3.96 46.25 -0.18
CA GLU A 323 -4.47 47.57 0.19
C GLU A 323 -5.16 48.21 -1.01
N ALA A 324 -6.48 48.39 -0.93
CA ALA A 324 -7.28 48.89 -2.04
C ALA A 324 -8.52 49.66 -1.57
N LYS A 325 -9.07 50.48 -2.47
CA LYS A 325 -10.35 51.17 -2.30
C LYS A 325 -11.23 51.01 -3.54
N LYS A 326 -12.54 51.15 -3.33
CA LYS A 326 -13.52 51.25 -4.41
C LYS A 326 -13.61 52.71 -4.89
N ILE A 327 -13.71 52.91 -6.20
CA ILE A 327 -14.01 54.23 -6.80
C ILE A 327 -15.47 54.27 -7.25
N SER A 328 -15.95 53.22 -7.93
CA SER A 328 -17.34 53.10 -8.39
C SER A 328 -17.71 51.64 -8.71
N GLY A 329 -19.00 51.29 -8.75
CA GLY A 329 -19.48 49.95 -9.11
C GLY A 329 -20.13 49.14 -7.98
N ASN A 330 -20.79 48.04 -8.35
CA ASN A 330 -21.62 47.23 -7.46
C ASN A 330 -20.86 45.99 -6.97
N LEU A 331 -20.63 45.89 -5.66
CA LEU A 331 -19.82 44.85 -5.03
C LEU A 331 -20.62 43.54 -4.81
N ASN A 332 -21.03 42.88 -5.88
CA ASN A 332 -21.76 41.62 -5.76
C ASN A 332 -20.85 40.42 -5.41
N TYR A 333 -19.52 40.57 -5.54
CA TYR A 333 -18.55 39.50 -5.29
C TYR A 333 -17.24 40.07 -4.70
N ALA A 334 -16.56 39.27 -3.88
CA ALA A 334 -15.21 39.56 -3.40
C ALA A 334 -14.16 39.40 -4.51
N ILE A 335 -13.06 40.15 -4.42
CA ILE A 335 -11.85 39.96 -5.23
C ILE A 335 -11.31 38.56 -4.93
N LYS A 336 -10.90 37.82 -5.97
CA LYS A 336 -10.29 36.49 -5.82
C LYS A 336 -8.93 36.41 -6.48
N TYR A 337 -8.09 35.49 -6.04
CA TYR A 337 -6.74 35.31 -6.56
C TYR A 337 -6.34 33.84 -6.63
N ASP A 338 -5.36 33.52 -7.46
CA ASP A 338 -4.59 32.28 -7.39
C ASP A 338 -3.09 32.63 -7.34
N LEU A 339 -2.31 31.72 -6.76
CA LEU A 339 -0.83 31.81 -6.69
C LEU A 339 -0.16 30.76 -7.60
N ASN A 340 -0.97 29.98 -8.30
CA ASN A 340 -0.59 29.07 -9.37
C ASN A 340 -1.81 28.90 -10.29
N TYR A 341 -1.61 29.06 -11.61
CA TYR A 341 -2.66 28.93 -12.62
C TYR A 341 -3.51 27.65 -12.53
N TRP A 342 -2.92 26.56 -12.03
CA TRP A 342 -3.61 25.27 -11.92
C TRP A 342 -4.41 25.11 -10.63
N ASP A 343 -4.20 25.98 -9.65
CA ASP A 343 -4.92 25.97 -8.38
C ASP A 343 -6.27 26.69 -8.49
N ASP A 344 -7.17 26.39 -7.56
CA ASP A 344 -8.49 27.02 -7.53
C ASP A 344 -8.39 28.45 -6.98
N PHE A 345 -9.13 29.39 -7.57
CA PHE A 345 -9.18 30.76 -7.08
C PHE A 345 -9.71 30.83 -5.64
N THR A 346 -9.04 31.64 -4.83
CA THR A 346 -9.39 31.91 -3.43
C THR A 346 -9.83 33.35 -3.26
N TYR A 347 -10.89 33.57 -2.48
CA TYR A 347 -11.42 34.90 -2.23
C TYR A 347 -10.59 35.64 -1.18
N ILE A 348 -10.36 36.93 -1.42
CA ILE A 348 -9.81 37.85 -0.43
C ILE A 348 -10.98 38.32 0.46
N PRO A 349 -11.01 37.94 1.76
CA PRO A 349 -12.11 38.26 2.66
C PRO A 349 -12.42 39.75 2.74
N ASN A 350 -13.70 40.10 2.92
CA ASN A 350 -14.22 41.46 3.15
C ASN A 350 -14.06 42.46 1.98
N THR A 351 -13.51 42.04 0.84
CA THR A 351 -13.40 42.91 -0.36
C THR A 351 -14.76 43.13 -1.06
N ASP A 352 -15.75 42.29 -0.78
CA ASP A 352 -17.17 42.46 -1.13
C ASP A 352 -17.84 43.63 -0.39
N LYS A 353 -17.22 44.15 0.68
CA LYS A 353 -17.68 45.32 1.45
C LYS A 353 -16.70 46.49 1.37
N MET A 354 -15.91 46.55 0.31
CA MET A 354 -14.90 47.59 0.11
C MET A 354 -15.52 48.99 0.02
N THR A 355 -14.91 49.93 0.75
CA THR A 355 -15.35 51.33 0.85
C THR A 355 -14.50 52.24 -0.04
N ASP A 356 -14.84 53.52 -0.08
CA ASP A 356 -14.15 54.51 -0.90
C ASP A 356 -12.83 55.01 -0.25
N ASP A 357 -12.57 54.59 0.99
CA ASP A 357 -11.28 54.74 1.68
C ASP A 357 -10.39 53.50 1.49
N TYR A 358 -9.07 53.71 1.46
CA TYR A 358 -8.11 52.60 1.44
C TYR A 358 -8.22 51.77 2.71
N LYS A 359 -8.37 50.46 2.52
CA LYS A 359 -8.35 49.47 3.59
C LYS A 359 -7.45 48.31 3.22
N ILE A 360 -6.93 47.65 4.26
CA ILE A 360 -6.08 46.48 4.14
C ILE A 360 -6.94 45.22 4.26
N TYR A 361 -6.74 44.30 3.33
CA TYR A 361 -7.41 43.01 3.25
C TYR A 361 -6.36 41.91 3.25
N ILE A 362 -6.56 40.86 4.05
CA ILE A 362 -5.58 39.79 4.25
C ILE A 362 -6.24 38.45 3.93
N SER A 363 -5.51 37.60 3.21
CA SER A 363 -5.89 36.23 2.87
C SER A 363 -4.68 35.32 2.99
N GLU A 364 -4.91 34.03 3.20
CA GLU A 364 -3.86 33.01 3.29
C GLU A 364 -4.16 31.86 2.33
N LEU A 365 -3.12 31.35 1.65
CA LEU A 365 -3.26 30.26 0.70
C LEU A 365 -2.02 29.36 0.67
N GLU A 366 -2.25 28.05 0.56
CA GLU A 366 -1.22 27.06 0.27
C GLU A 366 -1.32 26.60 -1.19
N ILE A 367 -0.20 26.63 -1.93
CA ILE A 367 -0.13 26.15 -3.31
C ILE A 367 -0.15 24.61 -3.35
N LYS A 368 -1.12 24.01 -4.05
CA LYS A 368 -1.40 22.56 -4.01
C LYS A 368 -0.84 21.79 -5.20
N LYS A 369 -0.76 22.38 -6.40
CA LYS A 369 -0.32 21.69 -7.63
C LYS A 369 1.07 22.13 -8.07
N ASP A 370 1.80 21.18 -8.68
CA ASP A 370 3.18 21.37 -9.17
C ASP A 370 3.19 21.17 -10.68
N LYS A 371 2.82 22.21 -11.42
CA LYS A 371 2.84 22.18 -12.88
C LYS A 371 3.39 23.51 -13.36
N ILE A 372 4.42 23.43 -14.20
CA ILE A 372 4.96 24.57 -14.93
C ILE A 372 3.81 25.18 -15.74
N SER A 373 3.48 26.43 -15.42
CA SER A 373 2.43 27.20 -16.07
C SER A 373 2.99 27.91 -17.30
N LYS A 374 2.30 27.84 -18.44
CA LYS A 374 2.57 28.72 -19.61
C LYS A 374 1.86 30.10 -19.49
N HIS A 375 1.14 30.31 -18.40
CA HIS A 375 0.28 31.46 -18.11
C HIS A 375 0.76 32.20 -16.84
N PRO A 376 0.28 33.43 -16.57
CA PRO A 376 0.66 34.18 -15.38
C PRO A 376 0.38 33.36 -14.12
N SER A 377 1.40 33.21 -13.27
CA SER A 377 1.37 32.29 -12.13
C SER A 377 0.64 32.89 -10.92
N ILE A 378 0.65 34.22 -10.75
CA ILE A 378 -0.19 34.90 -9.76
C ILE A 378 -1.32 35.57 -10.54
N GLN A 379 -2.57 35.22 -10.25
CA GLN A 379 -3.73 35.88 -10.87
C GLN A 379 -4.62 36.56 -9.84
N LEU A 380 -5.17 37.71 -10.20
CA LEU A 380 -6.18 38.47 -9.48
C LEU A 380 -7.40 38.62 -10.36
N ARG A 381 -8.60 38.49 -9.81
CA ARG A 381 -9.86 38.75 -10.50
C ARG A 381 -10.70 39.72 -9.69
N PHE A 382 -11.02 40.85 -10.32
CA PHE A 382 -11.83 41.90 -9.72
C PHE A 382 -13.30 41.76 -10.15
N PRO A 383 -14.25 42.14 -9.26
CA PRO A 383 -15.66 42.25 -9.62
C PRO A 383 -15.93 43.44 -10.55
N LEU A 384 -17.18 43.66 -10.93
CA LEU A 384 -17.60 44.77 -11.79
C LEU A 384 -17.49 46.11 -11.04
N GLY A 385 -16.74 47.06 -11.60
CA GLY A 385 -16.50 48.36 -10.99
C GLY A 385 -15.09 48.91 -11.25
N VAL A 386 -14.80 50.07 -10.65
CA VAL A 386 -13.50 50.72 -10.67
C VAL A 386 -12.88 50.65 -9.28
N PHE A 387 -11.67 50.14 -9.20
CA PHE A 387 -10.91 49.93 -7.96
C PHE A 387 -9.55 50.59 -8.08
N ASN A 388 -9.06 51.17 -6.99
CA ASN A 388 -7.69 51.64 -6.90
C ASN A 388 -6.93 50.77 -5.92
N VAL A 389 -5.85 50.15 -6.38
CA VAL A 389 -5.02 49.25 -5.60
C VAL A 389 -3.70 49.95 -5.32
N LYS A 390 -3.39 50.13 -4.03
CA LYS A 390 -2.16 50.76 -3.57
C LYS A 390 -0.99 49.78 -3.61
N TYR A 391 -1.20 48.55 -3.15
CA TYR A 391 -0.26 47.45 -3.33
C TYR A 391 -0.94 46.09 -3.17
N LEU A 392 -0.31 45.07 -3.76
CA LEU A 392 -0.51 43.65 -3.43
C LEU A 392 0.80 43.10 -2.86
N LYS A 393 0.77 42.68 -1.60
CA LYS A 393 1.90 42.09 -0.92
C LYS A 393 1.73 40.58 -0.78
N ILE A 394 2.74 39.81 -1.13
CA ILE A 394 2.74 38.34 -1.01
C ILE A 394 3.93 37.94 -0.15
N GLU A 395 3.66 37.33 0.98
CA GLU A 395 4.69 36.94 1.95
C GLU A 395 4.59 35.45 2.24
N GLN A 396 5.70 34.73 2.15
CA GLN A 396 5.75 33.38 2.69
C GLN A 396 5.58 33.43 4.22
N GLU A 397 4.61 32.68 4.76
CA GLU A 397 4.25 32.68 6.19
C GLU A 397 5.41 32.15 7.04
N LEU A 398 6.04 31.05 6.61
CA LEU A 398 7.15 30.42 7.31
C LEU A 398 8.48 30.84 6.70
N ASP A 399 9.37 31.41 7.52
CA ASP A 399 10.73 31.80 7.15
C ASP A 399 11.67 30.57 7.08
N ASN A 400 11.38 29.65 6.17
CA ASN A 400 12.17 28.46 5.89
C ASN A 400 12.66 28.50 4.44
N LEU A 401 13.93 28.18 4.23
CA LEU A 401 14.50 28.06 2.89
C LEU A 401 14.17 26.67 2.32
N TYR A 402 13.56 26.64 1.14
CA TYR A 402 13.21 25.39 0.46
C TYR A 402 13.84 25.28 -0.91
N LEU A 403 14.22 24.05 -1.26
CA LEU A 403 14.68 23.67 -2.58
C LEU A 403 13.48 23.61 -3.53
N LYS A 404 13.54 24.39 -4.61
CA LYS A 404 12.56 24.49 -5.67
C LYS A 404 12.95 23.63 -6.88
N SER A 405 12.15 23.67 -7.94
CA SER A 405 12.39 22.90 -9.16
C SER A 405 13.78 23.18 -9.75
N GLY A 406 14.48 22.10 -10.13
CA GLY A 406 15.82 22.21 -10.72
C GLY A 406 16.95 22.53 -9.74
N ASN A 407 16.82 22.17 -8.46
CA ASN A 407 17.81 22.42 -7.39
C ASN A 407 18.11 23.90 -7.15
N THR A 408 17.09 24.74 -7.38
CA THR A 408 17.14 26.18 -7.16
C THR A 408 16.59 26.53 -5.79
N ILE A 409 16.96 27.68 -5.26
CA ILE A 409 16.38 28.31 -4.09
C ILE A 409 15.95 29.72 -4.45
N VAL A 410 14.97 30.25 -3.73
CA VAL A 410 14.47 31.61 -3.91
C VAL A 410 14.44 32.30 -2.56
N PHE A 411 14.91 33.55 -2.52
CA PHE A 411 14.91 34.40 -1.32
C PHE A 411 14.82 35.87 -1.70
N THR A 412 14.36 36.70 -0.77
CA THR A 412 14.24 38.15 -0.96
C THR A 412 15.28 38.87 -0.10
N SER A 413 15.94 39.88 -0.66
CA SER A 413 16.95 40.71 0.00
C SER A 413 16.49 42.17 0.07
N SER A 414 16.60 42.82 1.23
CA SER A 414 16.30 44.25 1.40
C SER A 414 17.37 45.18 0.80
N LYS A 415 18.51 44.64 0.38
CA LYS A 415 19.57 45.36 -0.35
C LYS A 415 19.98 44.61 -1.62
N GLU A 416 20.51 45.31 -2.60
CA GLU A 416 21.05 44.69 -3.81
C GLU A 416 22.30 43.86 -3.46
N ILE A 417 22.40 42.66 -4.04
CA ILE A 417 23.51 41.71 -3.83
C ILE A 417 24.32 41.64 -5.12
N ASN A 418 25.57 42.10 -5.04
CA ASN A 418 26.48 42.17 -6.19
C ASN A 418 27.39 40.95 -6.32
N ASP A 419 27.69 40.26 -5.21
CA ASP A 419 28.47 39.01 -5.22
C ASP A 419 27.75 37.91 -4.41
N ILE A 420 27.63 36.73 -5.01
CA ILE A 420 27.03 35.55 -4.36
C ILE A 420 27.86 35.06 -3.17
N ASN A 421 29.16 35.39 -3.11
CA ASN A 421 30.04 35.06 -1.99
C ASN A 421 29.60 35.72 -0.67
N ASP A 422 28.86 36.82 -0.74
CA ASP A 422 28.34 37.53 0.44
C ASP A 422 27.22 36.77 1.17
N LEU A 423 26.66 35.73 0.54
CA LEU A 423 25.52 34.97 1.05
C LEU A 423 25.90 33.84 2.01
N GLY A 424 27.18 33.50 2.13
CA GLY A 424 27.66 32.41 2.98
C GLY A 424 27.21 31.01 2.54
N SER A 425 27.58 29.98 3.30
CA SER A 425 27.27 28.58 2.98
C SER A 425 25.88 28.15 3.44
N ILE A 426 25.27 27.22 2.70
CA ILE A 426 23.99 26.57 3.03
C ILE A 426 24.22 25.20 3.65
N ASN A 427 23.49 24.94 4.73
CA ASN A 427 23.31 23.64 5.34
C ASN A 427 22.13 22.90 4.70
N TYR A 428 22.37 21.66 4.24
CA TYR A 428 21.36 20.80 3.65
C TYR A 428 21.46 19.36 4.17
N LYS A 429 20.37 18.60 4.01
CA LYS A 429 20.32 17.15 4.25
C LYS A 429 20.10 16.41 2.94
N LEU A 430 20.33 15.11 2.95
CA LEU A 430 20.10 14.22 1.80
C LEU A 430 18.91 13.30 2.10
N ASN A 431 18.22 12.89 1.04
CA ASN A 431 17.25 11.79 1.05
C ASN A 431 17.76 10.70 0.12
N ILE A 432 17.49 9.43 0.43
CA ILE A 432 17.81 8.35 -0.52
C ILE A 432 16.90 8.49 -1.74
N SER A 433 17.50 8.49 -2.93
CA SER A 433 16.75 8.54 -4.18
C SER A 433 15.86 7.30 -4.34
N LEU A 434 14.69 7.50 -4.95
CA LEU A 434 13.78 6.38 -5.24
C LEU A 434 14.45 5.34 -6.15
N TYR A 435 15.28 5.78 -7.09
CA TYR A 435 15.98 4.90 -8.03
C TYR A 435 16.99 3.98 -7.33
N PHE A 436 17.71 4.48 -6.33
CA PHE A 436 18.64 3.68 -5.55
C PHE A 436 17.93 2.62 -4.70
N ILE A 437 16.80 2.99 -4.08
CA ILE A 437 15.96 2.05 -3.31
C ILE A 437 15.50 0.89 -4.21
N ILE A 438 14.99 1.22 -5.41
CA ILE A 438 14.56 0.22 -6.39
C ILE A 438 15.72 -0.69 -6.81
N LEU A 439 16.92 -0.13 -7.06
CA LEU A 439 18.09 -0.92 -7.43
C LEU A 439 18.49 -1.91 -6.33
N VAL A 440 18.56 -1.46 -5.07
CA VAL A 440 18.90 -2.32 -3.92
C VAL A 440 17.87 -3.44 -3.77
N PHE A 441 16.58 -3.13 -3.92
CA PHE A 441 15.51 -4.12 -3.86
C PHE A 441 15.63 -5.17 -4.98
N MET A 442 15.93 -4.75 -6.21
CA MET A 442 16.14 -5.65 -7.35
C MET A 442 17.36 -6.56 -7.14
N ILE A 443 18.45 -6.04 -6.57
CA ILE A 443 19.64 -6.84 -6.22
C ILE A 443 19.28 -7.89 -5.17
N ILE A 444 18.56 -7.53 -4.11
CA ILE A 444 18.13 -8.47 -3.06
C ILE A 444 17.23 -9.57 -3.64
N ILE A 445 16.27 -9.22 -4.51
CA ILE A 445 15.42 -10.19 -5.20
C ILE A 445 16.27 -11.14 -6.05
N SER A 446 17.22 -10.61 -6.83
CA SER A 446 18.09 -11.43 -7.69
C SER A 446 18.93 -12.42 -6.88
N LEU A 447 19.49 -12.00 -5.75
CA LEU A 447 20.24 -12.84 -4.81
C LEU A 447 19.34 -13.89 -4.17
N SER A 448 18.09 -13.54 -3.87
CA SER A 448 17.09 -14.48 -3.33
C SER A 448 16.73 -15.54 -4.36
N ILE A 449 16.48 -15.16 -5.62
CA ILE A 449 16.22 -16.09 -6.73
C ILE A 449 17.42 -17.02 -6.94
N LEU A 450 18.64 -16.47 -6.92
CA LEU A 450 19.86 -17.27 -7.01
C LEU A 450 19.96 -18.26 -5.85
N TYR A 451 19.74 -17.83 -4.60
CA TYR A 451 19.69 -18.69 -3.42
C TYR A 451 18.67 -19.83 -3.59
N PHE A 452 17.43 -19.53 -3.99
CA PHE A 452 16.40 -20.55 -4.24
C PHE A 452 16.78 -21.49 -5.37
N SER A 453 17.32 -20.97 -6.48
CA SER A 453 17.74 -21.79 -7.62
C SER A 453 18.84 -22.78 -7.24
N THR A 454 19.77 -22.39 -6.36
CA THR A 454 20.83 -23.27 -5.86
C THR A 454 20.30 -24.38 -4.96
N ASN A 455 19.30 -24.08 -4.13
CA ASN A 455 18.62 -25.08 -3.33
C ASN A 455 17.83 -26.06 -4.21
N ILE A 456 17.16 -25.57 -5.25
CA ILE A 456 16.47 -26.43 -6.23
C ILE A 456 17.46 -27.33 -6.97
N ILE A 457 18.59 -26.79 -7.43
CA ILE A 457 19.65 -27.57 -8.08
C ILE A 457 20.27 -28.58 -7.10
N ASN A 458 20.40 -28.25 -5.81
CA ASN A 458 20.89 -29.18 -4.79
C ASN A 458 19.92 -30.34 -4.57
N ILE A 459 18.62 -30.07 -4.53
CA ILE A 459 17.59 -31.10 -4.47
C ILE A 459 17.66 -31.99 -5.71
N LEU A 460 17.85 -31.41 -6.89
CA LEU A 460 18.00 -32.14 -8.16
C LEU A 460 19.30 -32.96 -8.26
N ASN A 461 20.39 -32.47 -7.70
CA ASN A 461 21.68 -33.17 -7.67
C ASN A 461 21.68 -34.30 -6.63
N LYS A 462 21.07 -34.08 -5.47
CA LYS A 462 20.83 -35.14 -4.48
C LYS A 462 19.92 -36.22 -5.05
N PHE A 463 18.94 -35.81 -5.86
CA PHE A 463 18.09 -36.72 -6.61
C PHE A 463 18.86 -37.55 -7.67
N THR A 464 19.73 -36.93 -8.47
CA THR A 464 20.52 -37.65 -9.49
C THR A 464 21.61 -38.55 -8.89
N ASN A 465 22.21 -38.17 -7.77
CA ASN A 465 23.17 -39.02 -7.05
C ASN A 465 22.48 -40.17 -6.32
N ASN A 466 21.30 -39.93 -5.72
CA ASN A 466 20.50 -41.03 -5.18
C ASN A 466 20.06 -41.98 -6.31
N LEU A 467 19.61 -41.45 -7.46
CA LEU A 467 19.35 -42.28 -8.66
C LEU A 467 20.56 -43.14 -9.03
N LYS A 468 21.77 -42.56 -9.15
CA LYS A 468 22.99 -43.31 -9.47
C LYS A 468 23.32 -44.40 -8.46
N ASN A 469 23.12 -44.15 -7.16
CA ASN A 469 23.36 -45.15 -6.12
C ASN A 469 22.27 -46.23 -6.04
N TYR A 470 21.12 -46.01 -6.70
CA TYR A 470 20.05 -46.99 -6.86
C TYR A 470 20.06 -47.66 -8.25
N ILE A 471 20.93 -47.27 -9.19
CA ILE A 471 21.11 -47.93 -10.50
C ILE A 471 22.03 -49.15 -10.32
N ASP A 472 21.57 -50.08 -9.50
CA ASP A 472 22.00 -51.49 -9.48
C ASP A 472 20.73 -52.37 -9.49
N PHE A 473 19.78 -51.99 -10.34
CA PHE A 473 18.57 -52.76 -10.63
C PHE A 473 18.70 -53.34 -12.03
N ASP A 474 18.64 -54.67 -12.13
CA ASP A 474 18.76 -55.44 -13.38
C ASP A 474 17.60 -55.24 -14.36
N ASN A 475 16.51 -54.55 -14.00
CA ASN A 475 15.31 -54.42 -14.83
C ASN A 475 14.96 -52.98 -15.25
N LYS A 476 14.87 -52.75 -16.57
CA LYS A 476 14.52 -51.46 -17.21
C LYS A 476 13.09 -50.99 -16.94
N ASP A 477 12.14 -51.90 -16.71
CA ASP A 477 10.72 -51.55 -16.54
C ASP A 477 10.43 -50.90 -15.18
N ASP A 478 11.12 -51.33 -14.13
CA ASP A 478 11.03 -50.72 -12.80
C ASP A 478 11.60 -49.29 -12.77
N LEU A 479 12.61 -49.01 -13.61
CA LEU A 479 13.19 -47.67 -13.77
C LEU A 479 12.19 -46.69 -14.41
N ILE A 480 11.43 -47.14 -15.42
CA ILE A 480 10.43 -46.30 -16.11
C ILE A 480 9.28 -45.98 -15.15
N ILE A 481 8.78 -46.98 -14.43
CA ILE A 481 7.72 -46.81 -13.42
C ILE A 481 8.18 -45.90 -12.28
N PHE A 482 9.44 -46.01 -11.85
CA PHE A 482 10.02 -45.14 -10.83
C PHE A 482 10.16 -43.68 -11.30
N LEU A 483 10.65 -43.47 -12.53
CA LEU A 483 10.83 -42.14 -13.11
C LEU A 483 9.49 -41.43 -13.34
N ASP A 484 8.48 -42.16 -13.80
CA ASP A 484 7.13 -41.63 -14.05
C ASP A 484 6.43 -41.24 -12.73
N ASN A 485 6.52 -42.11 -11.72
CA ASN A 485 6.06 -41.79 -10.38
C ASN A 485 6.79 -40.57 -9.79
N TYR A 486 8.12 -40.49 -9.95
CA TYR A 486 8.91 -39.38 -9.41
C TYR A 486 8.58 -38.03 -10.08
N GLN A 487 8.43 -37.99 -11.42
CA GLN A 487 8.02 -36.77 -12.13
C GLN A 487 6.62 -36.32 -11.69
N LYS A 488 5.68 -37.26 -11.55
CA LYS A 488 4.31 -36.99 -11.07
C LYS A 488 4.28 -36.39 -9.66
N TYR A 489 5.10 -36.90 -8.73
CA TYR A 489 5.22 -36.32 -7.38
C TYR A 489 5.79 -34.90 -7.41
N LYS A 490 6.74 -34.61 -8.30
CA LYS A 490 7.37 -33.29 -8.43
C LYS A 490 6.43 -32.24 -9.03
N ILE A 491 5.70 -32.58 -10.10
CA ILE A 491 4.69 -31.70 -10.69
C ILE A 491 3.59 -31.40 -9.67
N SER A 492 3.11 -32.42 -8.96
CA SER A 492 2.13 -32.24 -7.89
C SER A 492 2.63 -31.33 -6.76
N ASN A 493 3.92 -31.36 -6.40
CA ASN A 493 4.49 -30.44 -5.41
C ASN A 493 4.51 -28.99 -5.93
N ILE A 494 4.90 -28.78 -7.19
CA ILE A 494 4.94 -27.45 -7.81
C ILE A 494 3.53 -26.86 -7.88
N LEU A 495 2.55 -27.62 -8.37
CA LEU A 495 1.16 -27.18 -8.43
C LEU A 495 0.60 -26.85 -7.04
N PHE A 496 0.96 -27.62 -6.02
CA PHE A 496 0.55 -27.35 -4.66
C PHE A 496 1.16 -26.05 -4.10
N ILE A 497 2.43 -25.75 -4.41
CA ILE A 497 3.07 -24.48 -4.04
C ILE A 497 2.40 -23.30 -4.77
N ILE A 498 2.14 -23.45 -6.07
CA ILE A 498 1.43 -22.44 -6.86
C ILE A 498 0.05 -22.17 -6.26
N TYR A 499 -0.69 -23.21 -5.90
CA TYR A 499 -1.98 -23.09 -5.23
C TYR A 499 -1.88 -22.28 -3.92
N ILE A 500 -0.89 -22.58 -3.06
CA ILE A 500 -0.68 -21.84 -1.81
C ILE A 500 -0.42 -20.36 -2.08
N ILE A 501 0.43 -20.05 -3.07
CA ILE A 501 0.77 -18.67 -3.43
C ILE A 501 -0.47 -17.93 -3.95
N ILE A 502 -1.22 -18.53 -4.87
CA ILE A 502 -2.45 -17.93 -5.42
C ILE A 502 -3.46 -17.67 -4.30
N LEU A 503 -3.68 -18.66 -3.42
CA LEU A 503 -4.60 -18.52 -2.30
C LEU A 503 -4.16 -17.40 -1.34
N ALA A 504 -2.86 -17.28 -1.06
CA ALA A 504 -2.32 -16.22 -0.22
C ALA A 504 -2.61 -14.83 -0.81
N PHE A 505 -2.43 -14.66 -2.13
CA PHE A 505 -2.73 -13.40 -2.81
C PHE A 505 -4.23 -13.06 -2.79
N ILE A 506 -5.11 -14.06 -2.97
CA ILE A 506 -6.56 -13.87 -2.87
C ILE A 506 -6.93 -13.38 -1.47
N ILE A 507 -6.48 -14.07 -0.41
CA ILE A 507 -6.78 -13.69 0.98
C ILE A 507 -6.23 -12.30 1.31
N PHE A 508 -4.98 -12.04 0.90
CA PHE A 508 -4.33 -10.75 1.11
C PHE A 508 -5.12 -9.62 0.47
N SER A 509 -5.47 -9.77 -0.81
CA SER A 509 -6.20 -8.72 -1.55
C SER A 509 -7.57 -8.44 -0.95
N ILE A 510 -8.37 -9.48 -0.61
CA ILE A 510 -9.67 -9.30 0.07
C ILE A 510 -9.54 -8.46 1.33
N ASN A 511 -8.52 -8.73 2.16
CA ASN A 511 -8.34 -8.06 3.44
C ASN A 511 -7.70 -6.68 3.32
N PHE A 512 -6.88 -6.45 2.29
CA PHE A 512 -6.22 -5.18 2.06
C PHE A 512 -7.20 -4.10 1.59
N VAL A 513 -8.13 -4.46 0.70
CA VAL A 513 -9.10 -3.48 0.16
C VAL A 513 -10.32 -3.31 1.07
N ASN A 514 -10.70 -4.33 1.84
CA ASN A 514 -11.73 -4.16 2.85
C ASN A 514 -11.24 -3.25 3.98
N GLY A 515 -12.00 -2.23 4.37
CA GLY A 515 -11.61 -1.23 5.37
C GLY A 515 -11.51 -1.79 6.78
N PRO A 516 -10.86 -1.08 7.71
CA PRO A 516 -10.98 -1.36 9.14
C PRO A 516 -12.38 -0.96 9.64
N ASN A 517 -12.98 -1.78 10.50
CA ASN A 517 -14.20 -1.42 11.22
C ASN A 517 -13.85 -0.78 12.59
N ASN A 518 -14.84 -0.32 13.33
CA ASN A 518 -14.64 0.32 14.63
C ASN A 518 -13.85 -0.55 15.62
N ASP A 519 -14.08 -1.87 15.66
CA ASP A 519 -13.32 -2.79 16.52
C ASP A 519 -11.84 -2.86 16.16
N VAL A 520 -11.49 -2.81 14.86
CA VAL A 520 -10.08 -2.76 14.42
C VAL A 520 -9.43 -1.46 14.86
N PHE A 521 -10.12 -0.32 14.71
CA PHE A 521 -9.60 0.97 15.18
C PHE A 521 -9.40 0.97 16.69
N TRP A 522 -10.39 0.47 17.45
CA TRP A 522 -10.33 0.35 18.91
C TRP A 522 -9.09 -0.41 19.38
N CYS A 523 -8.83 -1.59 18.81
CA CYS A 523 -7.63 -2.37 19.13
C CYS A 523 -6.34 -1.69 18.64
N ALA A 524 -6.38 -0.98 17.52
CA ALA A 524 -5.20 -0.28 17.00
C ALA A 524 -4.83 0.98 17.82
N THR A 525 -5.80 1.62 18.48
CA THR A 525 -5.60 2.86 19.26
C THR A 525 -5.37 2.60 20.75
N ASN A 526 -5.86 1.52 21.33
CA ASN A 526 -5.70 1.30 22.77
C ASN A 526 -4.33 0.69 23.12
N TYR A 527 -3.46 1.48 23.76
CA TYR A 527 -2.12 1.04 24.21
C TYR A 527 -2.18 0.00 25.32
N ASP A 528 -3.14 0.12 26.23
CA ASP A 528 -3.23 -0.73 27.40
C ASP A 528 -3.57 -2.18 27.04
N ILE A 529 -4.28 -2.41 25.94
CA ILE A 529 -4.62 -3.77 25.48
C ILE A 529 -3.38 -4.62 25.18
N PHE A 530 -2.31 -4.02 24.62
CA PHE A 530 -1.09 -4.76 24.29
C PHE A 530 -0.13 -4.86 25.47
N TYR A 531 -0.01 -3.79 26.27
CA TYR A 531 1.02 -3.67 27.30
C TYR A 531 0.55 -4.00 28.72
N ASN A 532 -0.76 -3.94 29.01
CA ASN A 532 -1.36 -4.25 30.31
C ASN A 532 -2.18 -5.56 30.26
N ILE A 533 -1.52 -6.66 29.86
CA ILE A 533 -2.09 -8.02 29.81
C ILE A 533 -2.60 -8.48 31.20
N TYR A 534 -2.15 -7.84 32.27
CA TYR A 534 -2.41 -8.22 33.67
C TYR A 534 -3.35 -7.25 34.42
N ASP A 535 -4.01 -6.28 33.76
CA ASP A 535 -5.00 -5.46 34.47
C ASP A 535 -6.26 -6.27 34.76
N PHE A 536 -6.28 -6.95 35.91
CA PHE A 536 -7.38 -7.77 36.42
C PHE A 536 -8.65 -6.98 36.79
N LYS A 537 -8.59 -5.64 36.85
CA LYS A 537 -9.72 -4.78 37.22
C LYS A 537 -10.26 -3.94 36.05
N GLY A 538 -9.52 -3.85 34.94
CA GLY A 538 -9.90 -3.09 33.75
C GLY A 538 -10.76 -3.84 32.72
N TYR A 539 -11.17 -3.10 31.68
CA TYR A 539 -12.01 -3.57 30.56
C TYR A 539 -11.47 -4.81 29.83
N PHE A 540 -10.19 -5.13 30.00
CA PHE A 540 -9.53 -6.31 29.45
C PHE A 540 -10.24 -7.62 29.85
N TRP A 541 -10.72 -7.76 31.09
CA TRP A 541 -11.40 -8.98 31.59
C TRP A 541 -12.89 -9.06 31.25
N GLN A 542 -13.54 -7.96 30.86
CA GLN A 542 -14.98 -7.94 30.61
C GLN A 542 -15.38 -8.58 29.27
N ARG A 543 -14.46 -8.77 28.31
CA ARG A 543 -14.83 -9.24 26.96
C ARG A 543 -14.59 -10.72 26.70
N GLY A 544 -13.77 -11.40 27.51
CA GLY A 544 -13.57 -12.84 27.40
C GLY A 544 -12.79 -13.30 26.15
N ARG A 545 -12.07 -12.39 25.47
CA ARG A 545 -11.41 -12.60 24.17
C ARG A 545 -9.92 -12.22 24.18
N HIS A 546 -9.22 -12.46 25.29
CA HIS A 546 -7.88 -11.90 25.55
C HIS A 546 -6.83 -12.26 24.49
N PHE A 547 -6.77 -13.53 24.09
CA PHE A 547 -5.81 -13.98 23.08
C PHE A 547 -6.16 -13.40 21.71
N ALA A 548 -7.44 -13.28 21.40
CA ALA A 548 -7.89 -12.69 20.16
C ALA A 548 -7.59 -11.19 20.09
N ASP A 549 -7.79 -10.47 21.18
CA ASP A 549 -7.47 -9.05 21.25
C ASP A 549 -5.96 -8.83 21.02
N MET A 550 -5.07 -9.66 21.61
CA MET A 550 -3.63 -9.62 21.28
C MET A 550 -3.36 -9.84 19.79
N LEU A 551 -3.98 -10.86 19.18
CA LEU A 551 -3.85 -11.13 17.75
C LEU A 551 -4.35 -9.98 16.87
N ILE A 552 -5.38 -9.26 17.32
CA ILE A 552 -5.91 -8.10 16.60
C ILE A 552 -4.91 -6.94 16.67
N VAL A 553 -4.37 -6.66 17.87
CA VAL A 553 -3.42 -5.55 18.06
C VAL A 553 -2.13 -5.72 17.25
N LEU A 554 -1.73 -6.96 16.92
CA LEU A 554 -0.56 -7.23 16.06
C LEU A 554 -0.57 -6.47 14.73
N SER A 555 -1.76 -6.14 14.20
CA SER A 555 -1.90 -5.32 13.01
C SER A 555 -1.26 -3.93 13.18
N MET A 556 -1.49 -3.24 14.29
CA MET A 556 -0.86 -1.93 14.50
C MET A 556 0.45 -2.00 15.28
N ARG A 557 0.60 -2.95 16.22
CA ARG A 557 1.78 -3.04 17.08
C ARG A 557 2.30 -4.46 17.27
N PRO A 558 3.61 -4.70 17.12
CA PRO A 558 4.64 -3.73 16.73
C PRO A 558 4.69 -3.45 15.21
N PHE A 559 3.94 -4.20 14.40
CA PHE A 559 4.16 -4.23 12.95
C PHE A 559 3.73 -2.96 12.22
N GLY A 560 2.53 -2.44 12.47
CA GLY A 560 2.09 -1.16 11.90
C GLY A 560 3.03 -0.01 12.29
N THR A 561 3.46 0.05 13.55
CA THR A 561 4.43 1.04 14.02
C THR A 561 5.81 0.93 13.36
N ILE A 562 6.27 -0.29 13.05
CA ILE A 562 7.49 -0.50 12.26
C ILE A 562 7.31 0.05 10.84
N LEU A 563 6.17 -0.21 10.19
CA LEU A 563 5.88 0.30 8.85
C LEU A 563 5.83 1.84 8.80
N ILE A 564 5.26 2.46 9.83
CA ILE A 564 5.20 3.92 9.95
C ILE A 564 6.58 4.50 10.22
N ASN A 565 7.26 4.04 11.28
CA ASN A 565 8.49 4.70 11.77
C ASN A 565 9.73 4.36 10.95
N ILE A 566 9.83 3.13 10.41
CA ILE A 566 11.01 2.67 9.67
C ILE A 566 10.84 2.94 8.17
N PHE A 567 9.63 2.74 7.63
CA PHE A 567 9.38 2.81 6.19
C PHE A 567 8.58 4.05 5.75
N ASN A 568 8.22 4.96 6.66
CA ASN A 568 7.42 6.17 6.39
C ASN A 568 6.12 5.87 5.62
N ILE A 569 5.52 4.70 5.86
CA ILE A 569 4.24 4.34 5.26
C ILE A 569 3.12 5.04 6.03
N ASP A 570 2.16 5.62 5.30
CA ASP A 570 0.96 6.24 5.88
C ASP A 570 0.30 5.32 6.95
N PRO A 571 -0.10 5.85 8.12
CA PRO A 571 -0.63 5.05 9.22
C PRO A 571 -1.83 4.16 8.87
N PHE A 572 -2.78 4.66 8.08
CA PHE A 572 -3.91 3.87 7.61
C PHE A 572 -3.48 2.76 6.64
N LYS A 573 -2.60 3.07 5.67
CA LYS A 573 -2.03 2.05 4.77
C LYS A 573 -1.23 0.99 5.54
N SER A 574 -0.50 1.40 6.57
CA SER A 574 0.25 0.50 7.44
C SER A 574 -0.67 -0.48 8.17
N LEU A 575 -1.78 0.01 8.73
CA LEU A 575 -2.83 -0.83 9.33
C LEU A 575 -3.44 -1.81 8.33
N MET A 576 -3.73 -1.36 7.09
CA MET A 576 -4.27 -2.24 6.05
C MET A 576 -3.30 -3.34 5.62
N LEU A 577 -2.02 -3.00 5.42
CA LEU A 577 -0.99 -3.95 5.03
C LEU A 577 -0.79 -5.02 6.09
N SER A 578 -0.62 -4.62 7.35
CA SER A 578 -0.38 -5.53 8.46
C SER A 578 -1.59 -6.42 8.74
N LYS A 579 -2.80 -5.86 8.74
CA LYS A 579 -4.06 -6.59 8.86
C LYS A 579 -4.16 -7.67 7.79
N ALA A 580 -3.89 -7.34 6.52
CA ALA A 580 -3.94 -8.29 5.42
C ALA A 580 -2.89 -9.41 5.56
N LEU A 581 -1.67 -9.09 6.00
CA LEU A 581 -0.62 -10.09 6.29
C LEU A 581 -1.04 -11.04 7.41
N PHE A 582 -1.59 -10.52 8.51
CA PHE A 582 -2.05 -11.35 9.62
C PHE A 582 -3.27 -12.19 9.26
N SER A 583 -4.18 -11.70 8.41
CA SER A 583 -5.26 -12.52 7.86
C SER A 583 -4.74 -13.74 7.12
N VAL A 584 -3.74 -13.57 6.25
CA VAL A 584 -3.08 -14.69 5.56
C VAL A 584 -2.48 -15.65 6.57
N PHE A 585 -1.76 -15.15 7.57
CA PHE A 585 -1.14 -15.96 8.61
C PHE A 585 -2.19 -16.79 9.40
N TYR A 586 -3.26 -16.17 9.89
CA TYR A 586 -4.29 -16.87 10.65
C TYR A 586 -5.03 -17.92 9.82
N THR A 587 -5.39 -17.61 8.57
CA THR A 587 -6.02 -18.59 7.69
C THR A 587 -5.10 -19.78 7.43
N PHE A 588 -3.81 -19.57 7.15
CA PHE A 588 -2.87 -20.66 6.93
C PHE A 588 -2.54 -21.45 8.19
N LEU A 589 -2.45 -20.79 9.33
CA LEU A 589 -2.23 -21.44 10.63
C LEU A 589 -3.35 -22.45 10.91
N THR A 590 -4.60 -22.02 10.79
CA THR A 590 -5.77 -22.87 11.02
C THR A 590 -5.90 -23.95 9.97
N THR A 591 -5.65 -23.62 8.70
CA THR A 591 -5.62 -24.61 7.62
C THR A 591 -4.60 -25.70 7.94
N PHE A 592 -3.38 -25.33 8.32
CA PHE A 592 -2.30 -26.25 8.62
C PHE A 592 -2.62 -27.14 9.82
N SER A 593 -3.08 -26.56 10.93
CA SER A 593 -3.35 -27.31 12.16
C SER A 593 -4.53 -28.27 12.01
N VAL A 594 -5.60 -27.84 11.35
CA VAL A 594 -6.76 -28.68 11.03
C VAL A 594 -6.40 -29.77 10.02
N SER A 595 -5.56 -29.46 9.03
CA SER A 595 -5.08 -30.45 8.06
C SER A 595 -4.21 -31.51 8.71
N LEU A 596 -3.33 -31.13 9.64
CA LEU A 596 -2.54 -32.07 10.44
C LEU A 596 -3.43 -32.99 11.27
N PHE A 597 -4.49 -32.45 11.88
CA PHE A 597 -5.48 -33.23 12.62
C PHE A 597 -6.15 -34.30 11.73
N VAL A 598 -6.70 -33.89 10.58
CA VAL A 598 -7.34 -34.81 9.63
C VAL A 598 -6.35 -35.83 9.08
N TRP A 599 -5.14 -35.39 8.74
CA TRP A 599 -4.07 -36.26 8.23
C TRP A 599 -3.65 -37.32 9.25
N THR A 600 -3.63 -36.95 10.54
CA THR A 600 -3.30 -37.86 11.65
C THR A 600 -4.37 -38.94 11.79
N ILE A 601 -5.66 -38.57 11.74
CA ILE A 601 -6.77 -39.52 11.80
C ILE A 601 -6.85 -40.37 10.51
N ASN A 602 -6.52 -39.79 9.36
CA ASN A 602 -6.48 -40.46 8.05
C ASN A 602 -5.17 -41.22 7.79
N ASN A 603 -4.56 -41.82 8.83
CA ASN A 603 -3.39 -42.69 8.70
C ASN A 603 -2.22 -42.09 7.91
N LYS A 604 -2.00 -40.77 8.03
CA LYS A 604 -0.94 -40.00 7.35
C LYS A 604 -1.00 -40.03 5.82
N LYS A 605 -2.18 -40.19 5.23
CA LYS A 605 -2.38 -40.21 3.77
C LYS A 605 -3.00 -38.92 3.24
N LYS A 606 -2.68 -38.59 1.98
CA LYS A 606 -3.34 -37.54 1.17
C LYS A 606 -3.30 -36.11 1.77
N TYR A 607 -2.21 -35.72 2.44
CA TYR A 607 -2.07 -34.41 3.09
C TYR A 607 -2.40 -33.22 2.17
N LYS A 608 -1.89 -33.19 0.93
CA LYS A 608 -2.14 -32.08 -0.02
C LYS A 608 -3.63 -31.89 -0.33
N LEU A 609 -4.35 -33.00 -0.51
CA LEU A 609 -5.79 -32.98 -0.79
C LEU A 609 -6.57 -32.50 0.44
N ILE A 610 -6.19 -32.98 1.63
CA ILE A 610 -6.76 -32.52 2.90
C ILE A 610 -6.55 -31.02 3.04
N PHE A 611 -5.32 -30.54 2.86
CA PHE A 611 -4.97 -29.13 2.96
C PHE A 611 -5.83 -28.28 2.03
N LEU A 612 -5.92 -28.68 0.76
CA LEU A 612 -6.69 -27.96 -0.24
C LEU A 612 -8.19 -27.88 0.10
N LEU A 613 -8.80 -28.97 0.58
CA LEU A 613 -10.20 -28.97 1.00
C LEU A 613 -10.43 -28.09 2.23
N VAL A 614 -9.57 -28.21 3.24
CA VAL A 614 -9.66 -27.44 4.48
C VAL A 614 -9.47 -25.94 4.21
N SER A 615 -8.46 -25.55 3.42
CA SER A 615 -8.24 -24.14 3.08
C SER A 615 -9.39 -23.54 2.30
N LEU A 616 -9.94 -24.27 1.32
CA LEU A 616 -11.10 -23.81 0.54
C LEU A 616 -12.33 -23.62 1.43
N TYR A 617 -12.60 -24.56 2.34
CA TYR A 617 -13.72 -24.43 3.27
C TYR A 617 -13.56 -23.21 4.19
N ILE A 618 -12.37 -23.04 4.78
CA ILE A 618 -12.09 -21.89 5.65
C ILE A 618 -12.30 -20.58 4.86
N CYS A 619 -11.76 -20.48 3.65
CA CYS A 619 -11.87 -19.25 2.85
C CYS A 619 -13.32 -18.92 2.45
N ASN A 620 -14.16 -19.92 2.21
CA ASN A 620 -15.56 -19.71 1.80
C ASN A 620 -16.51 -19.44 2.97
N TYR A 621 -16.28 -20.07 4.13
CA TYR A 621 -17.30 -20.16 5.18
C TYR A 621 -16.91 -19.54 6.52
N THR A 622 -15.72 -18.95 6.64
CA THR A 622 -15.26 -18.29 7.89
C THR A 622 -15.18 -16.76 7.84
N ASN A 623 -15.82 -16.16 6.82
CA ASN A 623 -15.90 -14.71 6.62
C ASN A 623 -14.53 -14.01 6.70
N ILE A 624 -13.63 -14.42 5.81
CA ILE A 624 -12.22 -14.01 5.79
C ILE A 624 -11.98 -12.52 5.57
N ALA A 625 -12.99 -11.74 5.18
CA ALA A 625 -12.87 -10.29 5.03
C ALA A 625 -12.88 -9.51 6.36
N TYR A 626 -13.43 -10.11 7.44
CA TYR A 626 -13.54 -9.45 8.74
C TYR A 626 -12.39 -9.86 9.66
N TYR A 627 -11.36 -9.01 9.73
CA TYR A 627 -10.12 -9.30 10.46
C TYR A 627 -10.32 -9.69 11.92
N VAL A 628 -11.17 -8.98 12.66
CA VAL A 628 -11.45 -9.27 14.08
C VAL A 628 -12.00 -10.69 14.22
N THR A 629 -13.04 -11.01 13.45
CA THR A 629 -13.65 -12.34 13.42
C THR A 629 -12.64 -13.42 13.04
N LEU A 630 -11.80 -13.15 12.04
CA LEU A 630 -10.77 -14.07 11.57
C LEU A 630 -9.72 -14.32 12.65
N ALA A 631 -9.21 -13.27 13.30
CA ALA A 631 -8.23 -13.37 14.38
C ALA A 631 -8.80 -14.14 15.58
N CYS A 632 -10.00 -13.77 16.06
CA CYS A 632 -10.65 -14.41 17.21
C CYS A 632 -10.98 -15.88 16.93
N TYR A 633 -11.81 -16.13 15.92
CA TYR A 633 -12.51 -17.41 15.82
C TYR A 633 -11.80 -18.41 14.93
N VAL A 634 -11.00 -17.94 13.96
CA VAL A 634 -10.26 -18.81 13.05
C VAL A 634 -8.83 -18.96 13.56
N GLY A 635 -8.10 -17.85 13.74
CA GLY A 635 -6.72 -17.83 14.22
C GLY A 635 -6.58 -18.45 15.61
N GLY A 636 -7.41 -18.03 16.57
CA GLY A 636 -7.45 -18.60 17.92
C GLY A 636 -7.71 -20.11 17.93
N PHE A 637 -8.66 -20.59 17.11
CA PHE A 637 -8.89 -22.03 16.94
C PHE A 637 -7.68 -22.75 16.33
N GLY A 638 -7.02 -22.13 15.34
CA GLY A 638 -5.83 -22.66 14.69
C GLY A 638 -4.67 -22.89 15.66
N PHE A 639 -4.39 -21.89 16.51
CA PHE A 639 -3.40 -22.00 17.59
C PHE A 639 -3.77 -23.10 18.59
N SER A 640 -5.03 -23.09 19.04
CA SER A 640 -5.51 -24.07 20.03
C SER A 640 -5.39 -25.51 19.50
N MET A 641 -5.67 -25.73 18.21
CA MET A 641 -5.47 -27.01 17.52
C MET A 641 -4.00 -27.45 17.47
N LEU A 642 -3.04 -26.54 17.30
CA LEU A 642 -1.61 -26.89 17.34
C LEU A 642 -1.17 -27.31 18.74
N VAL A 643 -1.64 -26.60 19.77
CA VAL A 643 -1.39 -26.96 21.17
C VAL A 643 -2.01 -28.31 21.51
N PHE A 644 -3.21 -28.58 20.97
CA PHE A 644 -3.90 -29.86 21.13
C PHE A 644 -3.29 -31.01 20.29
N TYR A 645 -2.53 -30.71 19.23
CA TYR A 645 -2.02 -31.70 18.29
C TYR A 645 -1.24 -32.87 18.92
N PRO A 646 -0.32 -32.65 19.89
CA PRO A 646 0.39 -33.75 20.54
C PRO A 646 -0.55 -34.74 21.24
N MET A 647 -1.64 -34.26 21.84
CA MET A 647 -2.61 -35.10 22.53
C MET A 647 -3.34 -36.02 21.55
N ILE A 648 -3.85 -35.50 20.42
CA ILE A 648 -4.52 -36.34 19.42
C ILE A 648 -3.54 -37.31 18.76
N TYR A 649 -2.29 -36.91 18.54
CA TYR A 649 -1.29 -37.77 17.94
C TYR A 649 -0.94 -38.96 18.84
N TYR A 650 -0.73 -38.70 20.14
CA TYR A 650 -0.59 -39.74 21.14
C TYR A 650 -1.85 -40.60 21.20
N PHE A 651 -3.02 -39.96 21.26
CA PHE A 651 -4.28 -40.68 21.30
C PHE A 651 -4.37 -41.63 20.12
N VAL A 652 -4.16 -41.23 18.86
CA VAL A 652 -4.29 -42.09 17.67
C VAL A 652 -3.21 -43.18 17.62
N TYR A 653 -1.93 -42.84 17.75
CA TYR A 653 -0.81 -43.74 17.46
C TYR A 653 -0.15 -44.40 18.68
N GLY A 654 -0.45 -43.94 19.90
CA GLY A 654 0.25 -44.38 21.12
C GLY A 654 1.74 -43.98 21.13
N LYS A 655 2.14 -43.01 20.31
CA LYS A 655 3.52 -42.54 20.16
C LYS A 655 3.62 -41.10 20.66
N GLU A 656 4.63 -40.84 21.48
CA GLU A 656 4.95 -39.51 21.97
C GLU A 656 5.54 -38.63 20.87
N ILE A 657 5.21 -37.34 20.90
CA ILE A 657 5.94 -36.30 20.18
C ILE A 657 6.97 -35.73 21.19
N LEU A 658 8.25 -35.91 20.88
CA LEU A 658 9.41 -35.51 21.70
C LEU A 658 9.30 -34.04 22.13
N LEU A 659 8.97 -33.81 23.41
CA LEU A 659 9.20 -32.54 24.12
C LEU A 659 9.51 -32.74 25.62
N PHE A 660 9.06 -33.80 26.32
CA PHE A 660 9.43 -34.07 27.72
C PHE A 660 9.44 -35.57 28.09
N LYS A 661 10.10 -35.93 29.21
CA LYS A 661 10.61 -37.28 29.53
C LYS A 661 9.69 -38.16 30.43
N ASN A 662 8.53 -37.69 30.92
CA ASN A 662 7.63 -38.49 31.79
C ASN A 662 6.13 -38.34 31.40
N LYS A 663 5.42 -39.46 31.18
CA LYS A 663 4.90 -39.73 29.81
C LYS A 663 3.40 -39.69 29.51
N ASN A 664 2.45 -39.68 30.45
CA ASN A 664 1.00 -39.70 30.07
C ASN A 664 0.11 -38.70 30.81
N MET A 665 0.43 -38.44 32.05
CA MET A 665 -0.42 -37.68 32.97
C MET A 665 -0.07 -36.19 33.01
N HIS A 666 1.20 -35.87 32.78
CA HIS A 666 1.68 -34.50 32.61
C HIS A 666 1.17 -33.87 31.31
N TYR A 667 0.93 -34.63 30.24
CA TYR A 667 0.31 -34.10 29.01
C TYR A 667 -1.13 -33.65 29.25
N MET A 668 -1.89 -34.42 30.02
CA MET A 668 -3.26 -34.07 30.39
C MET A 668 -3.31 -32.88 31.35
N LEU A 669 -2.47 -32.85 32.40
CA LEU A 669 -2.39 -31.70 33.30
C LEU A 669 -1.82 -30.46 32.64
N TYR A 670 -0.82 -30.58 31.77
CA TYR A 670 -0.27 -29.44 31.04
C TYR A 670 -1.28 -28.90 30.03
N PHE A 671 -2.04 -29.75 29.34
CA PHE A 671 -3.11 -29.31 28.45
C PHE A 671 -4.29 -28.71 29.21
N LEU A 672 -4.66 -29.28 30.36
CA LEU A 672 -5.70 -28.76 31.24
C LEU A 672 -5.26 -27.42 31.87
N PHE A 673 -4.05 -27.34 32.39
CA PHE A 673 -3.47 -26.11 32.91
C PHE A 673 -3.19 -25.09 31.81
N LEU A 674 -2.84 -25.51 30.58
CA LEU A 674 -2.84 -24.64 29.40
C LEU A 674 -4.25 -24.17 29.10
N TYR A 675 -5.25 -25.03 29.08
CA TYR A 675 -6.65 -24.65 28.86
C TYR A 675 -7.15 -23.65 29.92
N PHE A 676 -6.74 -23.80 31.18
CA PHE A 676 -7.00 -22.85 32.26
C PHE A 676 -6.09 -21.61 32.21
N SER A 677 -4.87 -21.72 31.69
CA SER A 677 -3.92 -20.61 31.56
C SER A 677 -4.03 -19.88 30.22
N THR A 678 -4.78 -20.39 29.24
CA THR A 678 -5.05 -19.78 27.91
C THR A 678 -6.44 -19.17 27.85
N PHE A 679 -6.97 -18.84 29.03
CA PHE A 679 -7.94 -17.78 29.27
C PHE A 679 -9.38 -18.03 28.78
N SER A 680 -10.26 -18.02 29.77
CA SER A 680 -11.70 -18.21 29.73
C SER A 680 -12.46 -17.27 28.76
N MET A 681 -13.49 -17.84 28.11
CA MET A 681 -14.65 -17.21 27.44
C MET A 681 -14.69 -17.10 25.88
N GLU A 682 -14.16 -18.07 25.13
CA GLU A 682 -14.42 -18.16 23.67
C GLU A 682 -15.03 -19.49 23.20
N PRO A 683 -15.96 -19.50 22.21
CA PRO A 683 -16.54 -20.71 21.60
C PRO A 683 -15.53 -21.71 21.01
N THR A 684 -14.32 -21.25 20.68
CA THR A 684 -13.26 -22.02 20.03
C THR A 684 -12.56 -22.96 21.02
N SER A 685 -12.22 -22.47 22.20
CA SER A 685 -11.55 -23.23 23.26
C SER A 685 -12.49 -24.23 23.92
N THR A 686 -13.75 -23.87 24.16
CA THR A 686 -14.77 -24.80 24.69
C THR A 686 -14.99 -26.02 23.81
N THR A 687 -14.84 -25.86 22.48
CA THR A 687 -14.92 -26.97 21.52
C THR A 687 -13.83 -28.01 21.75
N LEU A 688 -12.59 -27.57 21.98
CA LEU A 688 -11.47 -28.48 22.25
C LEU A 688 -11.52 -29.07 23.66
N ALA A 689 -12.07 -28.34 24.63
CA ALA A 689 -12.34 -28.87 25.97
C ALA A 689 -13.31 -30.05 25.92
N GLY A 690 -14.45 -29.88 25.23
CA GLY A 690 -15.43 -30.95 25.04
C GLY A 690 -14.83 -32.16 24.35
N PHE A 691 -14.02 -31.96 23.31
CA PHE A 691 -13.35 -33.06 22.63
C PHE A 691 -12.33 -33.79 23.51
N SER A 692 -11.58 -33.02 24.32
CA SER A 692 -10.63 -33.57 25.29
C SER A 692 -11.32 -34.39 26.38
N PHE A 693 -12.47 -33.93 26.88
CA PHE A 693 -13.29 -34.67 27.84
C PHE A 693 -13.65 -36.06 27.31
N PHE A 694 -14.14 -36.18 26.08
CA PHE A 694 -14.47 -37.48 25.51
C PHE A 694 -13.23 -38.37 25.34
N ILE A 695 -12.10 -37.83 24.88
CA ILE A 695 -10.84 -38.60 24.79
C ILE A 695 -10.44 -39.18 26.15
N ILE A 696 -10.60 -38.40 27.22
CA ILE A 696 -10.31 -38.85 28.59
C ILE A 696 -11.29 -39.94 29.01
N LEU A 697 -12.58 -39.74 28.75
CA LEU A 697 -13.62 -40.73 29.04
C LEU A 697 -13.36 -42.07 28.32
N TYR A 698 -12.85 -42.03 27.10
CA TYR A 698 -12.44 -43.24 26.38
C TYR A 698 -11.31 -43.99 27.07
N LEU A 699 -10.25 -43.27 27.48
CA LEU A 699 -9.11 -43.86 28.17
C LEU A 699 -9.53 -44.43 29.53
N PHE A 700 -10.46 -43.77 30.23
CA PHE A 700 -11.09 -44.23 31.46
C PHE A 700 -11.80 -45.57 31.26
N ILE A 701 -12.69 -45.66 30.26
CA ILE A 701 -13.49 -46.88 30.01
C ILE A 701 -12.61 -48.05 29.58
N ARG A 702 -11.55 -47.81 28.79
CA ARG A 702 -10.80 -48.87 28.10
C ARG A 702 -9.56 -49.37 28.87
N ASN A 703 -8.98 -48.59 29.78
CA ASN A 703 -7.67 -48.89 30.36
C ASN A 703 -7.71 -48.89 31.89
N THR A 704 -8.33 -49.92 32.48
CA THR A 704 -8.50 -50.09 33.94
C THR A 704 -7.18 -50.09 34.72
N ASN A 705 -6.09 -50.54 34.10
CA ASN A 705 -4.75 -50.58 34.72
C ASN A 705 -4.09 -49.19 34.85
N LEU A 706 -4.61 -48.13 34.20
CA LEU A 706 -4.13 -46.77 34.47
C LEU A 706 -4.38 -46.39 35.93
N PHE A 707 -5.42 -46.91 36.57
CA PHE A 707 -5.82 -46.53 37.93
C PHE A 707 -5.13 -47.33 39.02
N PHE A 708 -4.26 -48.29 38.69
CA PHE A 708 -3.59 -49.08 39.71
C PHE A 708 -2.11 -48.74 39.70
N ASP A 709 -1.55 -48.47 40.88
CA ASP A 709 -0.09 -48.41 40.98
C ASP A 709 0.47 -49.75 40.50
N ASN A 710 1.54 -49.70 39.71
CA ASN A 710 2.16 -50.88 39.09
C ASN A 710 2.48 -51.99 40.10
N ASN A 711 2.53 -51.69 41.40
CA ASN A 711 2.88 -52.60 42.47
C ASN A 711 1.73 -52.96 43.43
N ASN A 712 0.57 -52.29 43.40
CA ASN A 712 -0.54 -52.58 44.31
C ASN A 712 -1.87 -52.25 43.64
N ARG A 713 -2.87 -53.12 43.75
CA ARG A 713 -4.27 -52.92 43.29
C ARG A 713 -5.00 -51.80 44.06
N LYS A 714 -4.32 -50.70 44.41
CA LYS A 714 -4.86 -49.48 45.01
C LYS A 714 -5.13 -48.43 43.93
N PRO A 715 -6.25 -47.69 44.02
CA PRO A 715 -6.55 -46.61 43.08
C PRO A 715 -5.48 -45.52 43.14
N ASN A 716 -4.98 -45.10 41.98
CA ASN A 716 -4.07 -43.97 41.82
C ASN A 716 -4.87 -42.68 42.01
N PHE A 717 -4.92 -42.21 43.26
CA PHE A 717 -5.67 -41.02 43.67
C PHE A 717 -5.28 -39.77 42.90
N TYR A 718 -4.03 -39.68 42.40
CA TYR A 718 -3.59 -38.57 41.56
C TYR A 718 -4.31 -38.58 40.20
N ILE A 719 -4.57 -39.75 39.59
CA ILE A 719 -5.29 -39.87 38.30
C ILE A 719 -6.76 -39.57 38.49
N LEU A 720 -7.34 -40.07 39.58
CA LEU A 720 -8.72 -39.76 39.94
C LEU A 720 -8.90 -38.25 40.19
N PHE A 721 -7.97 -37.63 40.89
CA PHE A 721 -7.97 -36.19 41.17
C PHE A 721 -7.88 -35.34 39.90
N ILE A 722 -6.99 -35.68 38.95
CA ILE A 722 -6.91 -34.98 37.66
C ILE A 722 -8.23 -35.10 36.92
N LEU A 723 -8.80 -36.30 36.84
CA LEU A 723 -10.03 -36.52 36.09
C LEU A 723 -11.20 -35.75 36.71
N LEU A 724 -11.32 -35.77 38.04
CA LEU A 724 -12.34 -34.99 38.75
C LEU A 724 -12.13 -33.48 38.56
N SER A 725 -10.89 -33.01 38.68
CA SER A 725 -10.53 -31.60 38.43
C SER A 725 -10.85 -31.18 37.00
N THR A 726 -10.58 -32.05 36.02
CA THR A 726 -10.89 -31.79 34.60
C THR A 726 -12.39 -31.61 34.39
N ILE A 727 -13.21 -32.48 34.97
CA ILE A 727 -14.67 -32.40 34.89
C ILE A 727 -15.18 -31.11 35.54
N VAL A 728 -14.79 -30.88 36.80
CA VAL A 728 -15.23 -29.72 37.59
C VAL A 728 -14.83 -28.43 36.89
N LEU A 729 -13.58 -28.31 36.48
CA LEU A 729 -13.10 -27.07 35.88
C LEU A 729 -13.65 -26.86 34.46
N THR A 730 -13.96 -27.91 33.69
CA THR A 730 -14.66 -27.78 32.39
C THR A 730 -16.09 -27.27 32.58
N LEU A 731 -16.81 -27.78 33.59
CA LEU A 731 -18.15 -27.30 33.95
C LEU A 731 -18.11 -25.84 34.43
N ILE A 732 -17.12 -25.47 35.25
CA ILE A 732 -16.92 -24.08 35.68
C ILE A 732 -16.64 -23.18 34.48
N SER A 733 -15.73 -23.58 33.58
CA SER A 733 -15.40 -22.84 32.36
C SER A 733 -16.63 -22.63 31.46
N PHE A 734 -17.44 -23.67 31.28
CA PHE A 734 -18.70 -23.60 30.55
C PHE A 734 -19.69 -22.62 31.21
N SER A 735 -19.89 -22.74 32.53
CA SER A 735 -20.79 -21.87 33.29
C SER A 735 -20.37 -20.40 33.29
N LEU A 736 -19.06 -20.12 33.43
CA LEU A 736 -18.51 -18.76 33.36
C LEU A 736 -18.70 -18.14 31.97
N THR A 737 -18.50 -18.93 30.92
CA THR A 737 -18.70 -18.50 29.52
C THR A 737 -20.17 -18.23 29.21
N ALA A 738 -21.07 -18.99 29.82
CA ALA A 738 -22.50 -18.98 29.52
C ALA A 738 -23.29 -17.95 30.33
N PHE A 739 -23.06 -17.85 31.65
CA PHE A 739 -24.02 -17.23 32.56
C PHE A 739 -23.44 -16.09 33.40
N PHE A 740 -22.17 -16.16 33.79
CA PHE A 740 -21.66 -15.30 34.87
C PHE A 740 -20.81 -14.11 34.41
N SER A 741 -20.29 -14.11 33.18
CA SER A 741 -19.33 -13.07 32.77
C SER A 741 -19.36 -12.71 31.29
N GLY A 742 -18.96 -11.47 31.03
CA GLY A 742 -18.66 -10.90 29.71
C GLY A 742 -19.75 -11.05 28.64
N ARG A 743 -19.34 -11.51 27.45
CA ARG A 743 -20.23 -11.60 26.27
C ARG A 743 -21.40 -12.56 26.47
N GLY A 744 -21.24 -13.68 27.17
CA GLY A 744 -22.32 -14.66 27.38
C GLY A 744 -23.46 -14.08 28.21
N LYS A 745 -23.15 -13.37 29.30
CA LYS A 745 -24.14 -12.62 30.10
C LYS A 745 -24.85 -11.57 29.26
N TRP A 746 -24.11 -10.80 28.46
CA TRP A 746 -24.68 -9.78 27.57
C TRP A 746 -25.59 -10.37 26.48
N GLN A 747 -25.18 -11.49 25.88
CA GLN A 747 -25.98 -12.17 24.87
C GLN A 747 -27.25 -12.81 25.49
N SER A 748 -27.14 -13.37 26.69
CA SER A 748 -28.29 -13.85 27.44
C SER A 748 -29.25 -12.71 27.79
N GLN A 749 -28.76 -11.51 28.09
CA GLN A 749 -29.59 -10.32 28.31
C GLN A 749 -30.28 -9.84 27.03
N ARG A 750 -29.64 -9.94 25.85
CA ARG A 750 -30.27 -9.62 24.54
C ARG A 750 -31.47 -10.51 24.20
N ILE A 751 -31.47 -11.75 24.66
CA ILE A 751 -32.50 -12.76 24.38
C ILE A 751 -33.66 -12.65 25.38
N SER A 752 -33.65 -11.71 26.32
CA SER A 752 -34.71 -11.57 27.34
C SER A 752 -36.13 -11.49 26.76
N ASN A 753 -36.27 -11.13 25.48
CA ASN A 753 -37.54 -10.94 24.77
C ASN A 753 -37.83 -12.02 23.71
N THR A 754 -37.02 -13.08 23.59
CA THR A 754 -37.20 -14.16 22.60
C THR A 754 -37.03 -15.53 23.26
N THR A 755 -37.80 -16.54 22.83
CA THR A 755 -37.59 -17.89 23.37
C THR A 755 -36.27 -18.50 22.89
N ILE A 756 -35.70 -19.43 23.65
CA ILE A 756 -34.49 -20.17 23.27
C ILE A 756 -34.67 -20.83 21.89
N MET A 757 -35.85 -21.39 21.62
CA MET A 757 -36.15 -22.06 20.36
C MET A 757 -36.19 -21.09 19.18
N ASP A 758 -36.80 -19.91 19.36
CA ASP A 758 -36.83 -18.88 18.32
C ASP A 758 -35.42 -18.39 17.98
N SER A 759 -34.56 -18.21 19.00
CA SER A 759 -33.16 -17.86 18.80
C SER A 759 -32.43 -18.92 17.95
N ILE A 760 -32.64 -20.20 18.27
CA ILE A 760 -32.03 -21.31 17.51
C ILE A 760 -32.51 -21.32 16.06
N ILE A 761 -33.82 -21.24 15.83
CA ILE A 761 -34.42 -21.25 14.49
C ILE A 761 -33.90 -20.06 13.66
N ASN A 762 -33.88 -18.86 14.25
CA ASN A 762 -33.41 -17.64 13.57
C ASN A 762 -31.92 -17.71 13.20
N LYS A 763 -31.08 -18.28 14.06
CA LYS A 763 -29.65 -18.46 13.72
C LYS A 763 -29.45 -19.55 12.68
N PHE A 764 -30.14 -20.67 12.82
CA PHE A 764 -30.05 -21.75 11.85
C PHE A 764 -30.52 -21.30 10.46
N SER A 765 -31.59 -20.49 10.37
CA SER A 765 -32.10 -19.97 9.11
C SER A 765 -31.10 -19.03 8.41
N SER A 766 -30.28 -18.29 9.17
CA SER A 766 -29.24 -17.40 8.64
C SER A 766 -28.02 -18.11 8.02
N LEU A 767 -27.84 -19.42 8.27
CA LEU A 767 -26.72 -20.19 7.73
C LEU A 767 -26.81 -20.38 6.21
N SER A 768 -25.63 -20.46 5.58
CA SER A 768 -25.52 -20.89 4.19
C SER A 768 -26.09 -22.30 4.01
N ILE A 769 -26.65 -22.57 2.84
CA ILE A 769 -27.22 -23.89 2.49
C ILE A 769 -26.21 -25.01 2.73
N PHE A 770 -24.94 -24.80 2.38
CA PHE A 770 -23.88 -25.79 2.61
C PHE A 770 -23.71 -26.12 4.10
N ASN A 771 -23.67 -25.12 4.98
CA ASN A 771 -23.51 -25.35 6.42
C ASN A 771 -24.76 -26.02 7.04
N LYS A 772 -25.97 -25.73 6.53
CA LYS A 772 -27.20 -26.45 6.92
C LYS A 772 -27.11 -27.94 6.57
N ILE A 773 -26.69 -28.24 5.34
CA ILE A 773 -26.47 -29.62 4.88
C ILE A 773 -25.39 -30.31 5.72
N LEU A 774 -24.31 -29.60 6.05
CA LEU A 774 -23.23 -30.12 6.88
C LEU A 774 -23.70 -30.50 8.29
N ILE A 775 -24.53 -29.67 8.92
CA ILE A 775 -25.14 -29.98 10.22
C ILE A 775 -26.05 -31.19 10.11
N LEU A 776 -26.90 -31.25 9.09
CA LEU A 776 -27.79 -32.39 8.85
C LEU A 776 -27.02 -33.71 8.68
N LEU A 777 -25.95 -33.70 7.88
CA LEU A 777 -25.06 -34.86 7.72
C LEU A 777 -24.40 -35.25 9.05
N GLY A 778 -23.99 -34.27 9.86
CA GLY A 778 -23.47 -34.50 11.20
C GLY A 778 -24.47 -35.22 12.11
N ILE A 779 -25.75 -34.80 12.10
CA ILE A 779 -26.82 -35.41 12.89
C ILE A 779 -27.06 -36.86 12.43
N LEU A 780 -27.25 -37.07 11.13
CA LEU A 780 -27.45 -38.40 10.56
C LEU A 780 -26.30 -39.35 10.90
N TYR A 781 -25.07 -38.85 10.85
CA TYR A 781 -23.89 -39.64 11.17
C TYR A 781 -23.76 -39.92 12.67
N LEU A 782 -24.13 -38.98 13.55
CA LEU A 782 -24.18 -39.21 14.99
C LEU A 782 -25.17 -40.34 15.34
N VAL A 783 -26.37 -40.33 14.72
CA VAL A 783 -27.38 -41.39 14.89
C VAL A 783 -26.83 -42.74 14.42
N TYR A 784 -26.17 -42.77 13.27
CA TYR A 784 -25.51 -43.97 12.76
C TYR A 784 -24.44 -44.51 13.73
N LEU A 785 -23.60 -43.63 14.30
CA LEU A 785 -22.59 -44.02 15.28
C LEU A 785 -23.21 -44.55 16.58
N LEU A 786 -24.27 -43.92 17.08
CA LEU A 786 -25.01 -44.40 18.25
C LEU A 786 -25.59 -45.79 18.01
N PHE A 787 -26.16 -46.05 16.84
CA PHE A 787 -26.64 -47.38 16.47
C PHE A 787 -25.52 -48.42 16.44
N ILE A 788 -24.34 -48.08 15.88
CA ILE A 788 -23.16 -48.96 15.93
C ILE A 788 -22.72 -49.21 17.36
N LEU A 789 -22.66 -48.18 18.20
CA LEU A 789 -22.25 -48.31 19.61
C LEU A 789 -23.21 -49.20 20.41
N LEU A 790 -24.52 -49.09 20.17
CA LEU A 790 -25.52 -49.98 20.79
C LEU A 790 -25.40 -51.43 20.31
N LYS A 791 -25.09 -51.64 19.03
CA LYS A 791 -24.95 -52.98 18.44
C LYS A 791 -23.62 -53.65 18.77
N SER A 792 -22.53 -52.90 18.83
CA SER A 792 -21.18 -53.40 19.08
C SER A 792 -20.84 -53.27 20.57
N LYS A 793 -20.77 -54.40 21.29
CA LYS A 793 -20.33 -54.43 22.71
C LYS A 793 -18.88 -53.93 22.93
N LYS A 794 -18.17 -53.46 21.90
CA LYS A 794 -16.80 -52.94 21.96
C LYS A 794 -16.68 -51.66 21.13
N ILE A 795 -16.21 -50.60 21.78
CA ILE A 795 -15.99 -49.28 21.16
C ILE A 795 -14.64 -49.25 20.44
N ILE A 796 -14.68 -49.25 19.11
CA ILE A 796 -13.49 -49.04 18.27
C ILE A 796 -13.04 -47.58 18.40
N LYS A 797 -11.73 -47.39 18.58
CA LYS A 797 -11.09 -46.10 18.81
C LYS A 797 -11.40 -45.04 17.76
N GLU A 798 -11.38 -45.41 16.48
CA GLU A 798 -11.75 -44.51 15.37
C GLU A 798 -13.20 -44.02 15.49
N ASN A 799 -14.15 -44.93 15.71
CA ASN A 799 -15.57 -44.57 15.83
C ASN A 799 -15.83 -43.66 17.03
N TYR A 800 -15.05 -43.81 18.10
CA TYR A 800 -15.14 -42.94 19.26
C TYR A 800 -14.63 -41.51 18.98
N ILE A 801 -13.57 -41.36 18.19
CA ILE A 801 -13.12 -40.04 17.72
C ILE A 801 -14.24 -39.37 16.92
N TYR A 802 -14.86 -40.11 15.99
CA TYR A 802 -15.93 -39.57 15.16
C TYR A 802 -17.15 -39.15 15.96
N PHE A 803 -17.53 -39.97 16.95
CA PHE A 803 -18.59 -39.65 17.89
C PHE A 803 -18.26 -38.38 18.69
N SER A 804 -17.04 -38.29 19.20
CA SER A 804 -16.57 -37.15 19.99
C SER A 804 -16.61 -35.86 19.16
N ILE A 805 -16.16 -35.88 17.90
CA ILE A 805 -16.23 -34.72 17.00
C ILE A 805 -17.67 -34.32 16.74
N SER A 806 -18.54 -35.26 16.32
CA SER A 806 -19.89 -34.90 15.89
C SER A 806 -20.77 -34.47 17.07
N PHE A 807 -20.66 -35.15 18.22
CA PHE A 807 -21.41 -34.78 19.41
C PHE A 807 -21.01 -33.41 19.94
N THR A 808 -19.70 -33.14 20.11
CA THR A 808 -19.22 -31.85 20.64
C THR A 808 -19.60 -30.70 19.73
N ALA A 809 -19.42 -30.84 18.41
CA ALA A 809 -19.77 -29.81 17.45
C ALA A 809 -21.28 -29.53 17.46
N LEU A 810 -22.13 -30.56 17.34
CA LEU A 810 -23.59 -30.38 17.29
C LEU A 810 -24.15 -29.81 18.59
N PHE A 811 -23.69 -30.31 19.74
CA PHE A 811 -24.10 -29.80 21.04
C PHE A 811 -23.76 -28.32 21.20
N LEU A 812 -22.53 -27.93 20.86
CA LEU A 812 -22.10 -26.54 20.97
C LEU A 812 -22.78 -25.62 19.95
N ILE A 813 -23.14 -26.11 18.76
CA ILE A 813 -23.94 -25.33 17.79
C ILE A 813 -25.30 -24.99 18.40
N LEU A 814 -26.03 -25.98 18.92
CA LEU A 814 -27.32 -25.76 19.56
C LEU A 814 -27.20 -24.83 20.76
N PHE A 815 -26.16 -25.04 21.57
CA PHE A 815 -25.90 -24.21 22.75
C PHE A 815 -25.59 -22.76 22.38
N PHE A 816 -24.65 -22.49 21.48
CA PHE A 816 -24.31 -21.11 21.10
C PHE A 816 -25.49 -20.40 20.43
N TYR A 817 -26.31 -21.12 19.68
CA TYR A 817 -27.53 -20.57 19.11
C TYR A 817 -28.61 -20.29 20.15
N SER A 818 -28.67 -21.06 21.25
CA SER A 818 -29.58 -20.77 22.37
C SER A 818 -29.27 -19.44 23.07
N ILE A 819 -28.02 -18.97 22.97
CA ILE A 819 -27.54 -17.72 23.57
C ILE A 819 -27.18 -16.66 22.51
N ASP A 820 -27.81 -16.63 21.32
CA ASP A 820 -27.61 -15.60 20.28
C ASP A 820 -26.12 -15.37 19.91
N ALA A 821 -25.26 -16.38 20.08
CA ALA A 821 -23.86 -16.30 19.73
C ALA A 821 -23.68 -16.55 18.22
N PRO A 822 -23.26 -15.53 17.43
CA PRO A 822 -23.36 -15.60 15.97
C PRO A 822 -22.24 -16.42 15.31
N THR A 823 -21.11 -16.67 15.99
CA THR A 823 -19.89 -17.19 15.37
C THR A 823 -19.53 -18.58 15.89
N ILE A 824 -19.87 -19.61 15.10
CA ILE A 824 -19.65 -21.05 15.40
C ILE A 824 -18.68 -21.73 14.42
N TYR A 825 -17.67 -21.00 13.94
CA TYR A 825 -16.78 -21.49 12.89
C TYR A 825 -16.00 -22.74 13.28
N ALA A 826 -15.55 -22.85 14.54
CA ALA A 826 -14.81 -24.02 15.02
C ALA A 826 -15.64 -25.31 14.91
N GLN A 827 -16.92 -25.26 15.31
CA GLN A 827 -17.83 -26.40 15.28
C GLN A 827 -18.12 -26.83 13.83
N LEU A 828 -18.35 -25.86 12.94
CA LEU A 828 -18.57 -26.11 11.53
C LEU A 828 -17.32 -26.67 10.83
N ILE A 829 -16.13 -26.15 11.13
CA ILE A 829 -14.85 -26.70 10.65
C ILE A 829 -14.71 -28.16 11.11
N LEU A 830 -15.03 -28.48 12.37
CA LEU A 830 -14.97 -29.85 12.86
C LEU A 830 -15.95 -30.79 12.13
N LEU A 831 -17.20 -30.39 11.91
CA LEU A 831 -18.15 -31.18 11.11
C LEU A 831 -17.64 -31.38 9.68
N PHE A 832 -17.01 -30.37 9.09
CA PHE A 832 -16.41 -30.48 7.76
C PHE A 832 -15.20 -31.42 7.75
N THR A 833 -14.35 -31.41 8.79
CA THR A 833 -13.27 -32.39 8.91
C THR A 833 -13.78 -33.81 9.01
N LEU A 834 -14.89 -34.03 9.72
CA LEU A 834 -15.53 -35.34 9.81
C LEU A 834 -16.02 -35.83 8.43
N LEU A 835 -16.67 -34.94 7.67
CA LEU A 835 -17.06 -35.22 6.29
C LEU A 835 -15.85 -35.61 5.42
N ILE A 836 -14.75 -34.86 5.49
CA ILE A 836 -13.52 -35.17 4.76
C ILE A 836 -12.98 -36.55 5.15
N ILE A 837 -12.90 -36.88 6.45
CA ILE A 837 -12.39 -38.17 6.91
C ILE A 837 -13.24 -39.32 6.35
N ILE A 838 -14.56 -39.19 6.38
CA ILE A 838 -15.49 -40.20 5.84
C ILE A 838 -15.27 -40.39 4.34
N LEU A 839 -15.18 -39.30 3.58
CA LEU A 839 -14.91 -39.35 2.14
C LEU A 839 -13.54 -40.00 1.86
N LEU A 840 -12.48 -39.54 2.51
CA LEU A 840 -11.13 -40.09 2.30
C LEU A 840 -11.05 -41.59 2.59
N LYS A 841 -11.76 -42.08 3.61
CA LYS A 841 -11.85 -43.53 3.90
C LYS A 841 -12.49 -44.31 2.75
N ASN A 842 -13.46 -43.73 2.07
CA ASN A 842 -14.18 -44.37 0.97
C ASN A 842 -13.47 -44.28 -0.38
N THR A 843 -12.51 -43.36 -0.58
CA THR A 843 -11.78 -43.21 -1.86
C THR A 843 -11.05 -44.45 -2.37
N ASN A 844 -10.72 -45.39 -1.48
CA ASN A 844 -10.08 -46.67 -1.83
C ASN A 844 -10.92 -47.86 -1.33
N ASN A 845 -12.24 -47.70 -1.19
CA ASN A 845 -13.13 -48.78 -0.75
C ASN A 845 -13.15 -49.90 -1.79
N LYS A 846 -13.23 -51.16 -1.35
CA LYS A 846 -13.36 -52.33 -2.24
C LYS A 846 -14.62 -52.24 -3.11
N ASN A 847 -15.66 -51.58 -2.60
CA ASN A 847 -16.85 -51.31 -3.39
C ASN A 847 -16.63 -50.07 -4.29
N ILE A 848 -16.62 -50.33 -5.61
CA ILE A 848 -16.38 -49.33 -6.66
C ILE A 848 -17.35 -48.15 -6.58
N ILE A 849 -18.63 -48.40 -6.24
CA ILE A 849 -19.65 -47.35 -6.18
C ILE A 849 -19.31 -46.33 -5.10
N PHE A 850 -18.96 -46.80 -3.89
CA PHE A 850 -18.56 -45.90 -2.79
C PHE A 850 -17.27 -45.14 -3.09
N SER A 851 -16.32 -45.78 -3.78
CA SER A 851 -15.09 -45.13 -4.21
C SER A 851 -15.33 -44.03 -5.25
N LEU A 852 -16.11 -44.32 -6.29
CA LEU A 852 -16.48 -43.35 -7.32
C LEU A 852 -17.25 -42.17 -6.73
N LEU A 853 -18.29 -42.45 -5.94
CA LEU A 853 -19.12 -41.43 -5.32
C LEU A 853 -18.30 -40.53 -4.38
N SER A 854 -17.39 -41.11 -3.59
CA SER A 854 -16.52 -40.31 -2.75
C SER A 854 -15.53 -39.45 -3.53
N ASN A 855 -14.92 -39.98 -4.60
CA ASN A 855 -13.98 -39.21 -5.43
C ASN A 855 -14.72 -38.09 -6.19
N PHE A 856 -15.94 -38.36 -6.66
CA PHE A 856 -16.81 -37.38 -7.28
C PHE A 856 -17.17 -36.24 -6.32
N ILE A 857 -17.62 -36.56 -5.10
CA ILE A 857 -17.95 -35.53 -4.10
C ILE A 857 -16.71 -34.69 -3.75
N LEU A 858 -15.53 -35.31 -3.57
CA LEU A 858 -14.30 -34.56 -3.28
C LEU A 858 -13.94 -33.60 -4.42
N PHE A 859 -13.99 -34.06 -5.68
CA PHE A 859 -13.76 -33.21 -6.84
C PHE A 859 -14.79 -32.06 -6.93
N PHE A 860 -16.06 -32.38 -6.75
CA PHE A 860 -17.15 -31.40 -6.81
C PHE A 860 -17.03 -30.34 -5.72
N LEU A 861 -16.68 -30.72 -4.48
CA LEU A 861 -16.40 -29.78 -3.39
C LEU A 861 -15.26 -28.82 -3.75
N ILE A 862 -14.15 -29.35 -4.29
CA ILE A 862 -13.01 -28.52 -4.69
C ILE A 862 -13.43 -27.52 -5.77
N PHE A 863 -14.12 -27.99 -6.80
CA PHE A 863 -14.53 -27.16 -7.92
C PHE A 863 -15.50 -26.06 -7.48
N THR A 864 -16.56 -26.41 -6.75
CA THR A 864 -17.58 -25.46 -6.29
C THR A 864 -17.04 -24.45 -5.29
N MET A 865 -16.23 -24.87 -4.32
CA MET A 865 -15.63 -23.94 -3.35
C MET A 865 -14.58 -23.03 -4.00
N SER A 866 -13.87 -23.49 -5.03
CA SER A 866 -12.93 -22.64 -5.77
C SER A 866 -13.68 -21.53 -6.53
N LEU A 867 -14.78 -21.88 -7.22
CA LEU A 867 -15.62 -20.91 -7.91
C LEU A 867 -16.29 -19.92 -6.94
N ASN A 868 -16.81 -20.42 -5.81
CA ASN A 868 -17.41 -19.56 -4.79
C ASN A 868 -16.39 -18.59 -4.18
N LEU A 869 -15.14 -19.01 -3.97
CA LEU A 869 -14.08 -18.14 -3.48
C LEU A 869 -13.75 -17.02 -4.47
N LEU A 870 -13.66 -17.34 -5.77
CA LEU A 870 -13.43 -16.33 -6.80
C LEU A 870 -14.60 -15.36 -6.89
N LYS A 871 -15.85 -15.85 -6.87
CA LYS A 871 -17.04 -15.00 -6.84
C LYS A 871 -17.07 -14.10 -5.59
N TYR A 872 -16.69 -14.63 -4.43
CA TYR A 872 -16.60 -13.85 -3.20
C TYR A 872 -15.52 -12.77 -3.30
N HIS A 873 -14.36 -13.09 -3.87
CA HIS A 873 -13.30 -12.13 -4.15
C HIS A 873 -13.78 -10.99 -5.07
N ASP A 874 -14.39 -11.33 -6.21
CA ASP A 874 -14.91 -10.34 -7.16
C ASP A 874 -15.94 -9.41 -6.49
N ASN A 875 -16.90 -9.96 -5.75
CA ASN A 875 -17.90 -9.17 -5.01
C ASN A 875 -17.27 -8.20 -4.00
N ILE A 876 -16.21 -8.62 -3.28
CA ILE A 876 -15.50 -7.74 -2.36
C ILE A 876 -14.75 -6.66 -3.13
N MET A 877 -14.11 -6.98 -4.25
CA MET A 877 -13.39 -6.02 -5.09
C MET A 877 -14.32 -4.97 -5.70
N GLU A 878 -15.53 -5.36 -6.10
CA GLU A 878 -16.56 -4.43 -6.58
C GLU A 878 -17.02 -3.47 -5.48
N ASN A 879 -17.30 -3.99 -4.28
CA ASN A 879 -17.77 -3.19 -3.15
C ASN A 879 -16.68 -2.27 -2.55
N SER A 880 -15.40 -2.57 -2.75
CA SER A 880 -14.28 -1.91 -2.06
C SER A 880 -13.62 -0.77 -2.85
N LYS A 881 -14.10 -0.46 -4.06
CA LYS A 881 -13.68 0.72 -4.84
C LYS A 881 -13.88 2.05 -4.09
N THR A 882 -14.69 2.07 -3.04
CA THR A 882 -14.98 3.29 -2.26
C THR A 882 -14.12 3.45 -1.02
N THR A 883 -13.53 2.39 -0.46
CA THR A 883 -12.97 2.44 0.90
C THR A 883 -11.78 3.39 1.06
N PHE A 884 -10.84 3.40 0.12
CA PHE A 884 -9.71 4.34 0.15
C PHE A 884 -10.16 5.79 -0.09
N ARG A 885 -11.17 5.98 -0.96
CA ARG A 885 -11.77 7.30 -1.21
C ARG A 885 -12.45 7.81 0.06
N ASP A 886 -13.32 7.00 0.65
CA ASP A 886 -14.10 7.35 1.83
C ASP A 886 -13.15 7.70 3.00
N TRP A 887 -12.06 6.94 3.17
CA TRP A 887 -11.03 7.28 4.16
C TRP A 887 -10.32 8.60 3.87
N SER A 888 -9.98 8.87 2.61
CA SER A 888 -9.35 10.14 2.24
C SER A 888 -10.26 11.34 2.51
N ILE A 889 -11.59 11.19 2.33
CA ILE A 889 -12.59 12.20 2.67
C ILE A 889 -12.63 12.41 4.18
N VAL A 890 -12.73 11.34 4.97
CA VAL A 890 -12.75 11.44 6.44
C VAL A 890 -11.47 12.09 6.97
N LEU A 891 -10.31 11.69 6.47
CA LEU A 891 -9.03 12.33 6.82
C LEU A 891 -9.03 13.83 6.48
N GLN A 892 -9.60 14.21 5.34
CA GLN A 892 -9.73 15.61 4.95
C GLN A 892 -10.66 16.38 5.90
N ILE A 893 -11.82 15.81 6.27
CA ILE A 893 -12.74 16.41 7.26
C ILE A 893 -12.02 16.70 8.57
N TYR A 894 -11.22 15.75 9.09
CA TYR A 894 -10.44 15.95 10.31
C TYR A 894 -9.36 17.03 10.16
N LYS A 895 -8.65 17.06 9.02
CA LYS A 895 -7.65 18.10 8.74
C LYS A 895 -8.28 19.48 8.62
N ASP A 896 -9.43 19.57 7.96
CA ASP A 896 -10.16 20.82 7.80
C ASP A 896 -10.71 21.30 9.16
N ALA A 897 -11.27 20.40 9.97
CA ALA A 897 -11.72 20.73 11.32
C ALA A 897 -10.55 21.21 12.20
N TYR A 898 -9.40 20.55 12.11
CA TYR A 898 -8.18 20.94 12.81
C TYR A 898 -7.66 22.31 12.36
N ASN A 899 -7.57 22.55 11.05
CA ASN A 899 -7.11 23.82 10.49
C ASN A 899 -8.06 24.98 10.84
N ASN A 900 -9.37 24.72 10.96
CA ASN A 900 -10.37 25.69 11.38
C ASN A 900 -10.53 25.78 12.91
N ASN A 901 -9.65 25.14 13.70
CA ASN A 901 -9.69 25.10 15.15
C ASN A 901 -11.05 24.65 15.74
N LEU A 902 -11.82 23.85 15.01
CA LEU A 902 -13.09 23.34 15.49
C LEU A 902 -12.89 22.42 16.70
N ASP A 903 -13.83 22.46 17.64
CA ASP A 903 -13.82 21.63 18.84
C ASP A 903 -14.55 20.30 18.64
N GLU A 904 -15.36 20.17 17.60
CA GLU A 904 -16.07 18.95 17.23
C GLU A 904 -16.39 18.90 15.74
N ILE A 905 -16.65 17.71 15.22
CA ILE A 905 -17.15 17.48 13.86
C ILE A 905 -18.53 16.87 13.98
N VAL A 906 -19.53 17.52 13.41
CA VAL A 906 -20.90 17.00 13.32
C VAL A 906 -21.18 16.57 11.88
N ILE A 907 -21.54 15.30 11.69
CA ILE A 907 -21.94 14.75 10.39
C ILE A 907 -23.38 14.30 10.49
N ASN A 908 -24.27 14.86 9.66
CA ASN A 908 -25.66 14.41 9.59
C ASN A 908 -25.88 13.36 8.49
N LYS A 909 -27.09 12.80 8.42
CA LYS A 909 -27.45 11.80 7.41
C LYS A 909 -27.23 12.28 5.97
N ASP A 910 -27.58 13.53 5.68
CA ASP A 910 -27.43 14.13 4.36
C ASP A 910 -25.95 14.25 3.97
N ASP A 911 -25.07 14.55 4.92
CA ASP A 911 -23.62 14.57 4.74
C ASP A 911 -23.08 13.17 4.43
N ILE A 912 -23.56 12.14 5.12
CA ILE A 912 -23.17 10.75 4.85
C ILE A 912 -23.57 10.33 3.43
N GLU A 913 -24.80 10.66 3.01
CA GLU A 913 -25.30 10.33 1.66
C GLU A 913 -24.56 11.14 0.59
N ARG A 914 -24.40 12.45 0.79
CA ARG A 914 -23.71 13.37 -0.13
C ARG A 914 -22.25 13.02 -0.30
N LEU A 915 -21.54 12.76 0.78
CA LEU A 915 -20.11 12.40 0.78
C LEU A 915 -19.89 10.89 0.53
N LYS A 916 -20.98 10.11 0.43
CA LYS A 916 -20.98 8.65 0.23
C LYS A 916 -20.16 7.92 1.30
N LEU A 917 -20.25 8.37 2.55
CA LEU A 917 -19.50 7.84 3.71
C LEU A 917 -20.20 6.69 4.44
N GLY A 918 -21.28 6.14 3.87
CA GLY A 918 -22.07 5.06 4.51
C GLY A 918 -21.29 3.78 4.81
N THR A 919 -20.12 3.58 4.20
CA THR A 919 -19.20 2.47 4.48
C THR A 919 -18.40 2.65 5.78
N ILE A 920 -18.19 3.90 6.22
CA ILE A 920 -17.45 4.26 7.43
C ILE A 920 -18.43 4.54 8.57
N PHE A 921 -19.47 5.34 8.30
CA PHE A 921 -20.50 5.72 9.26
C PHE A 921 -21.78 4.92 9.01
N TYR A 922 -21.77 3.63 9.34
CA TYR A 922 -22.95 2.76 9.22
C TYR A 922 -23.99 3.04 10.31
N LYS A 923 -25.26 3.24 9.94
CA LYS A 923 -26.37 3.46 10.90
C LYS A 923 -26.49 2.24 11.83
N PRO A 924 -26.23 2.39 13.15
CA PRO A 924 -26.35 1.26 14.06
C PRO A 924 -27.79 0.73 14.04
N PRO A 925 -28.01 -0.60 14.07
CA PRO A 925 -29.35 -1.15 14.12
C PRO A 925 -30.06 -0.68 15.40
N LYS A 926 -31.34 -0.31 15.28
CA LYS A 926 -32.18 0.38 16.30
C LYS A 926 -32.28 -0.27 17.70
N LYS A 927 -31.68 -1.45 17.93
CA LYS A 927 -31.59 -2.12 19.24
C LYS A 927 -30.49 -3.19 19.15
N GLY A 928 -29.49 -3.13 20.03
CA GLY A 928 -28.72 -4.34 20.39
C GLY A 928 -27.20 -4.30 20.36
N TYR A 929 -26.53 -3.16 20.18
CA TYR A 929 -25.10 -3.05 20.51
C TYR A 929 -24.95 -2.11 21.70
N GLY A 930 -24.55 -2.65 22.85
CA GLY A 930 -24.51 -1.96 24.16
C GLY A 930 -23.41 -0.92 24.28
N TYR A 931 -23.37 0.05 23.37
CA TYR A 931 -22.88 1.38 23.71
C TYR A 931 -24.11 2.18 24.11
N ASP A 932 -24.04 2.89 25.23
CA ASP A 932 -25.05 3.89 25.67
C ASP A 932 -25.07 5.12 24.72
N ASP A 933 -24.76 4.91 23.45
CA ASP A 933 -24.90 5.89 22.40
C ASP A 933 -26.40 5.92 22.04
N ASP A 934 -27.02 7.08 22.18
CA ASP A 934 -28.37 7.31 21.65
C ASP A 934 -28.41 6.79 20.20
N PRO A 935 -29.34 5.90 19.81
CA PRO A 935 -29.43 5.42 18.42
C PRO A 935 -29.54 6.55 17.38
N ASN A 936 -29.85 7.77 17.81
CA ASN A 936 -29.87 8.98 17.00
C ASN A 936 -28.49 9.65 16.84
N THR A 937 -27.53 9.43 17.76
CA THR A 937 -26.20 10.05 17.79
C THR A 937 -25.08 9.06 18.09
N HIS A 938 -24.09 8.94 17.21
CA HIS A 938 -22.96 8.03 17.39
C HIS A 938 -21.63 8.80 17.50
N TYR A 939 -20.98 8.71 18.67
CA TYR A 939 -19.64 9.26 18.89
C TYR A 939 -18.58 8.28 18.40
N ASN A 940 -17.83 8.62 17.35
CA ASN A 940 -16.72 7.78 16.89
C ASN A 940 -15.40 8.18 17.59
N ILE A 941 -15.36 7.99 18.92
CA ILE A 941 -14.21 8.30 19.78
C ILE A 941 -12.94 7.62 19.25
N MET A 942 -13.04 6.37 18.80
CA MET A 942 -11.88 5.57 18.38
C MET A 942 -11.26 6.08 17.08
N LEU A 943 -12.10 6.50 16.14
CA LEU A 943 -11.63 7.17 14.93
C LEU A 943 -10.96 8.51 15.29
N SER A 944 -11.55 9.26 16.22
CA SER A 944 -11.04 10.55 16.70
C SER A 944 -9.66 10.40 17.36
N GLU A 945 -9.49 9.38 18.22
CA GLU A 945 -8.21 9.02 18.83
C GLU A 945 -7.16 8.58 17.79
N PHE A 946 -7.58 7.80 16.78
CA PHE A 946 -6.69 7.39 15.69
C PHE A 946 -6.19 8.62 14.92
N MET A 947 -7.09 9.55 14.60
CA MET A 947 -6.74 10.80 13.92
C MET A 947 -5.83 11.68 14.79
N GLN A 948 -6.16 11.88 16.06
CA GLN A 948 -5.32 12.61 17.03
C GLN A 948 -3.91 12.03 17.15
N ARG A 949 -3.78 10.71 17.02
CA ARG A 949 -2.46 10.10 17.21
C ARG A 949 -1.56 10.25 15.99
N TYR A 950 -2.14 10.13 14.81
CA TYR A 950 -1.38 9.87 13.59
C TYR A 950 -1.46 10.99 12.56
N TYR A 951 -2.44 11.88 12.65
CA TYR A 951 -2.71 12.87 11.61
C TYR A 951 -2.87 14.31 12.12
N ILE A 952 -3.49 14.52 13.28
CA ILE A 952 -3.74 15.85 13.87
C ILE A 952 -3.30 15.82 15.33
N ASN A 953 -2.76 16.90 15.92
CA ASN A 953 -2.27 16.88 17.31
C ASN A 953 -3.30 17.36 18.36
N LYS A 954 -4.55 17.57 17.95
CA LYS A 954 -5.71 17.95 18.79
C LYS A 954 -6.75 16.83 18.74
N TYR A 955 -7.34 16.49 19.88
CA TYR A 955 -8.50 15.60 19.90
C TYR A 955 -9.71 16.37 19.38
N ILE A 956 -10.34 15.89 18.32
CA ILE A 956 -11.57 16.46 17.76
C ILE A 956 -12.59 15.32 17.69
N PRO A 957 -13.61 15.26 18.57
CA PRO A 957 -14.65 14.25 18.49
C PRO A 957 -15.46 14.40 17.20
N ILE A 958 -15.82 13.26 16.59
CA ILE A 958 -16.81 13.20 15.52
C ILE A 958 -18.13 12.62 16.03
N ILE A 959 -19.21 13.35 15.80
CA ILE A 959 -20.57 13.03 16.20
C ILE A 959 -21.40 12.80 14.94
N VAL A 960 -22.02 11.63 14.82
CA VAL A 960 -22.80 11.26 13.65
C VAL A 960 -24.29 11.23 14.00
N PHE A 961 -25.09 12.07 13.34
CA PHE A 961 -26.55 12.12 13.48
C PHE A 961 -27.23 11.38 12.32
N TYR A 962 -28.11 10.43 12.65
CA TYR A 962 -28.78 9.57 11.66
C TYR A 962 -30.24 9.91 11.37
N ASP A 963 -30.80 10.85 12.12
CA ASP A 963 -32.21 11.28 12.06
C ASP A 963 -32.31 12.79 11.83
#